data_AF-A0AAN9RN58-F1
#
_entry.id   AF-A0AAN9RN58-F1
#
_cell.length_a   1.000
_cell.length_b   1.000
_cell.length_c   1.000
_cell.angle_alpha   90.00
_cell.angle_beta   90.00
_cell.angle_gamma   90.00
#
_symmetry.space_group_name_H-M   'P 1'
#
loop_
_entity.id
_entity.type
_entity.pdbx_description
1 polymer ?
#
loop_
_entity_poly.entity_id
_entity_poly.type
_entity_poly.pdbx_seq_one_letter_code
_entity_poly.pdbx_strand_id
1 'polypeptide(L)'
;MASISVRDNSAMGKKYRHSWPSLGYELGWTSSLLRSGRSKEEDTEEDLQWAEIQRLPTLERIRKGMLSVVLDNGKVVHCQVDVADLRLQDKKHLLERVLKFVDDDNEKFLRKLRDRINRVGIIIPKIEIRYENVSVEGNVHVGTRSLPTLLNVTLNTFETILGLVGLASSKKRRIDILKDVSGIVKPSRMTLLLGPPGAGKTTLLLALAGKLDQDLKVHGRVSYCGHELNEFVSKKTCAYISQHDVHYGEMTVRETLDFTGRCLGVGTRYEMLEELLRREKQKGIKPDADIDAFMKATVISGQKTNLQTDYVLKILGLDICAETMIGNNMSRGISGGQRKRVTTGEMLVGPAKALFMDEISTGLDSSTTFQICKVEMPVGTVEDGGKFFGALFFSLVNMIPISFVESAIWIVLTYYPIGFAPSASRFFKHLLALFGVHQMAISLFRLVGAIGRTYVGANILSGLVYQIVFALGGFVVSKNNIKPWLKWGYYVSPLSYGQNALVLNEFLDERWSKPNTDSRFDAPTVGKVLLKSKGFYTEDYWFWICIGALFGFVLLFNLLSIAALTYLNAIGDSKAFITDEEDKKKEGGQSIDMAERNASRRESTGMVMPFQPLSLAFNHVDYYVDMPGEMKSQGIDEDRLQLLHDASGAFRPGVLTALMGVSGAGKTTLMDVLAGRKTGGYIEGSISISGYPKNQATFARVSGYCEQNDIHSPNVTVYESLLFSAWLRLPSDVNAQTRKMFVEEIMELVELKSIKDALVGLPGVNGLSTEQRKRLTIAVELVANPSIIFMDEPTSGLDARAAAIVMRTVRNTVDTGRTVVCTIHQPSIDIFEAFDELLLLKRGGQIIYAGPLGHYSQQLIEYFEAIPGVPKINDGYNPATWMLEISTPSYEAQLGIDFADIYANSTLYKDNQELIKELSTPPPGSSDLHFPTKYSQSFFVQCKACFWKQYWSYWRNPSYNGPRFFFTIVIAIIFGLIFLNKAKNIKKQQDVWDLLGAMYAAVMFLGTSNTMGVQPILDIERTVLYRERAAGMYSTLTYAVSQVAVEAIYNAIQTTVFCDGTISYYFGILIHSIMLETSRPSMNGYTADNSIEMRNQTVDPG
;
A
#
# COMPACT_ATOMS: atom_id res chain seq x y z
N MET A 1 6.77 58.50 -17.58
CA MET A 1 5.98 59.75 -17.73
C MET A 1 4.51 59.41 -17.55
N ALA A 2 3.80 60.23 -16.75
CA ALA A 2 2.36 60.20 -16.41
C ALA A 2 1.87 58.97 -15.60
N SER A 3 1.70 59.01 -14.26
CA SER A 3 0.75 59.76 -13.38
C SER A 3 -0.66 59.18 -13.34
N ILE A 4 -1.21 59.02 -12.13
CA ILE A 4 -2.63 58.94 -11.65
C ILE A 4 -2.72 57.82 -10.59
N SER A 5 -2.51 58.11 -9.30
CA SER A 5 -3.43 58.68 -8.28
C SER A 5 -4.57 57.73 -7.87
N VAL A 6 -4.38 57.03 -6.75
CA VAL A 6 -5.47 56.47 -5.95
C VAL A 6 -5.83 57.48 -4.86
N ARG A 7 -7.11 57.88 -4.85
CA ARG A 7 -7.72 58.79 -3.87
C ARG A 7 -8.03 58.06 -2.57
N ASP A 8 -7.86 58.82 -1.50
CA ASP A 8 -8.24 58.57 -0.12
C ASP A 8 -9.70 58.12 0.07
N ASN A 9 -9.93 57.37 1.15
CA ASN A 9 -10.98 57.78 2.08
C ASN A 9 -10.62 57.46 3.54
N SER A 10 -10.73 58.51 4.33
CA SER A 10 -10.41 58.68 5.73
C SER A 10 -11.39 58.02 6.70
N ALA A 11 -10.90 57.56 7.85
CA ALA A 11 -11.59 57.75 9.11
C ALA A 11 -10.57 57.97 10.24
N MET A 12 -10.66 59.15 10.85
CA MET A 12 -9.73 59.73 11.81
C MET A 12 -10.30 59.62 13.22
N GLY A 13 -9.50 59.14 14.18
CA GLY A 13 -9.87 59.00 15.60
C GLY A 13 -8.76 59.48 16.54
N LYS A 14 -8.65 60.80 16.67
CA LYS A 14 -8.07 61.66 17.73
C LYS A 14 -6.91 61.19 18.65
N LYS A 15 -5.87 62.03 18.60
CA LYS A 15 -4.72 62.26 19.50
C LYS A 15 -5.02 62.32 21.00
N TYR A 16 -4.03 61.93 21.81
CA TYR A 16 -3.53 62.74 22.94
C TYR A 16 -1.99 62.72 23.00
N ARG A 17 -1.41 63.91 23.13
CA ARG A 17 0.01 64.22 23.35
C ARG A 17 0.25 64.32 24.86
N HIS A 18 1.36 63.80 25.36
CA HIS A 18 2.14 64.45 26.41
C HIS A 18 3.62 64.10 26.24
N SER A 19 4.46 65.05 26.65
CA SER A 19 5.89 65.18 26.38
C SER A 19 6.68 65.26 27.68
N TRP A 20 8.01 65.04 27.58
CA TRP A 20 9.13 65.38 28.49
C TRP A 20 9.85 64.16 29.11
N PRO A 21 11.10 64.28 29.61
CA PRO A 21 12.32 64.77 28.93
C PRO A 21 13.49 63.77 29.09
N SER A 22 14.63 64.11 28.48
CA SER A 22 15.93 63.42 28.50
C SER A 22 16.51 63.11 29.89
N LEU A 23 17.09 61.92 30.06
CA LEU A 23 18.26 61.68 30.91
C LEU A 23 19.14 60.60 30.28
N GLY A 24 20.39 60.96 29.98
CA GLY A 24 21.37 60.07 29.38
C GLY A 24 21.99 59.11 30.40
N TYR A 25 22.46 57.98 29.88
CA TYR A 25 23.51 57.18 30.49
C TYR A 25 24.52 56.83 29.39
N GLU A 26 25.74 57.36 29.55
CA GLU A 26 26.92 56.94 28.81
C GLU A 26 27.29 55.50 29.16
N LEU A 27 27.66 54.71 28.16
CA LEU A 27 28.46 53.50 28.33
C LEU A 27 29.61 53.57 27.31
N GLY A 28 30.81 53.75 27.85
CA GLY A 28 32.05 53.95 27.11
C GLY A 28 32.44 52.72 26.30
N TRP A 29 32.88 52.99 25.07
CA TRP A 29 33.60 52.04 24.23
C TRP A 29 35.05 52.51 24.12
N THR A 30 35.96 51.79 24.76
CA THR A 30 37.39 51.86 24.44
C THR A 30 37.73 50.78 23.41
N SER A 31 38.28 51.24 22.29
CA SER A 31 39.47 50.72 21.59
C SER A 31 39.30 50.45 20.08
N SER A 32 40.39 50.75 19.37
CA SER A 32 40.74 50.44 17.98
C SER A 32 40.17 51.33 16.86
N LEU A 33 40.65 52.59 16.86
CA LEU A 33 40.80 53.39 15.64
C LEU A 33 42.00 52.84 14.84
N LEU A 34 41.75 52.30 13.64
CA LEU A 34 42.52 52.44 12.39
C LEU A 34 42.36 51.20 11.48
N ARG A 35 41.16 51.07 10.87
CA ARG A 35 41.02 50.54 9.51
C ARG A 35 39.87 51.28 8.85
N SER A 36 40.23 52.22 7.99
CA SER A 36 39.38 53.27 7.42
C SER A 36 38.84 52.83 6.06
N GLY A 37 37.53 52.96 5.88
CA GLY A 37 37.04 53.75 4.75
C GLY A 37 35.86 53.20 3.98
N ARG A 38 35.80 51.88 3.71
CA ARG A 38 34.82 51.33 2.75
C ARG A 38 33.88 50.24 3.28
N SER A 39 34.26 49.53 4.35
CA SER A 39 33.34 48.57 5.01
C SER A 39 32.32 49.25 5.92
N LYS A 40 32.61 50.46 6.41
CA LYS A 40 31.72 51.19 7.33
C LYS A 40 30.40 51.63 6.72
N GLU A 41 30.36 51.94 5.42
CA GLU A 41 29.12 52.35 4.73
C GLU A 41 28.17 51.15 4.52
N GLU A 42 28.70 49.96 4.22
CA GLU A 42 27.92 48.73 4.09
C GLU A 42 27.41 48.24 5.45
N ASP A 43 28.27 48.24 6.48
CA ASP A 43 27.87 47.91 7.86
C ASP A 43 26.77 48.87 8.37
N THR A 44 26.83 50.16 8.01
CA THR A 44 25.80 51.14 8.42
C THR A 44 24.48 50.99 7.67
N GLU A 45 24.49 50.64 6.38
CA GLU A 45 23.26 50.36 5.63
C GLU A 45 22.56 49.09 6.13
N GLU A 46 23.32 48.03 6.41
CA GLU A 46 22.80 46.80 7.02
C GLU A 46 22.22 47.03 8.43
N ASP A 47 22.92 47.80 9.25
CA ASP A 47 22.45 48.13 10.60
C ASP A 47 21.19 49.00 10.58
N LEU A 48 21.04 49.88 9.58
CA LEU A 48 19.81 50.65 9.34
C LEU A 48 18.63 49.74 8.95
N GLN A 49 18.85 48.80 8.03
CA GLN A 49 17.82 47.83 7.63
C GLN A 49 17.40 46.90 8.79
N TRP A 50 18.36 46.45 9.61
CA TRP A 50 18.07 45.68 10.82
C TRP A 50 17.30 46.50 11.86
N ALA A 51 17.67 47.77 12.07
CA ALA A 51 16.96 48.67 12.97
C ALA A 51 15.52 48.91 12.50
N GLU A 52 15.28 48.97 11.19
CA GLU A 52 13.94 49.03 10.61
C GLU A 52 13.13 47.77 10.93
N ILE A 53 13.70 46.57 10.73
CA ILE A 53 13.05 45.30 11.08
C ILE A 53 12.71 45.26 12.59
N GLN A 54 13.61 45.71 13.47
CA GLN A 54 13.37 45.69 14.92
C GLN A 54 12.25 46.65 15.39
N ARG A 55 11.95 47.70 14.61
CA ARG A 55 10.84 48.64 14.87
C ARG A 55 9.48 48.03 14.55
N LEU A 56 9.42 47.00 13.73
CA LEU A 56 8.17 46.36 13.34
C LEU A 56 7.52 45.60 14.52
N PRO A 57 6.18 45.43 14.50
CA PRO A 57 5.46 44.51 15.39
C PRO A 57 5.99 43.09 15.26
N THR A 58 5.90 42.28 16.34
CA THR A 58 6.47 40.91 16.37
C THR A 58 5.97 40.03 15.21
N LEU A 59 4.70 40.16 14.82
CA LEU A 59 4.10 39.39 13.74
C LEU A 59 4.68 39.75 12.35
N GLU A 60 4.98 41.03 12.12
CA GLU A 60 5.65 41.49 10.89
C GLU A 60 7.15 41.15 10.89
N ARG A 61 7.78 41.12 12.07
CA ARG A 61 9.18 40.70 12.24
C ARG A 61 9.43 39.25 11.89
N ILE A 62 8.44 38.37 12.09
CA ILE A 62 8.53 36.96 11.68
C ILE A 62 8.54 36.85 10.15
N ARG A 63 7.81 37.74 9.46
CA ARG A 63 7.71 37.74 7.99
C ARG A 63 8.90 38.39 7.30
N LYS A 64 9.45 39.47 7.86
CA LYS A 64 10.61 40.15 7.26
C LYS A 64 11.94 39.59 7.77
N GLY A 65 12.83 39.23 6.86
CA GLY A 65 14.20 38.80 7.14
C GLY A 65 15.22 39.55 6.28
N MET A 66 16.51 39.31 6.53
CA MET A 66 17.56 39.75 5.62
C MET A 66 18.15 38.52 4.92
N LEU A 67 18.29 38.60 3.60
CA LEU A 67 18.95 37.58 2.79
C LEU A 67 20.26 38.13 2.25
N SER A 68 21.31 37.33 2.33
CA SER A 68 22.63 37.66 1.81
C SER A 68 22.77 37.20 0.35
N VAL A 69 22.78 38.14 -0.59
CA VAL A 69 22.91 37.88 -2.04
C VAL A 69 24.34 38.17 -2.48
N VAL A 70 24.97 37.23 -3.18
CA VAL A 70 26.29 37.46 -3.79
C VAL A 70 26.08 37.94 -5.21
N LEU A 71 26.50 39.16 -5.51
CA LEU A 71 26.47 39.73 -6.86
C LEU A 71 27.57 39.10 -7.73
N ASP A 72 27.41 39.13 -9.06
CA ASP A 72 28.35 38.54 -10.04
C ASP A 72 29.80 39.03 -9.92
N ASN A 73 30.01 40.16 -9.22
CA ASN A 73 31.32 40.73 -8.89
C ASN A 73 31.94 40.18 -7.59
N GLY A 74 31.34 39.15 -6.97
CA GLY A 74 31.77 38.54 -5.71
C GLY A 74 31.39 39.33 -4.45
N LYS A 75 30.65 40.44 -4.58
CA LYS A 75 30.23 41.29 -3.47
C LYS A 75 28.98 40.71 -2.80
N VAL A 76 29.02 40.54 -1.47
CA VAL A 76 27.85 40.13 -0.68
C VAL A 76 27.05 41.38 -0.31
N VAL A 77 25.77 41.42 -0.69
CA VAL A 77 24.82 42.48 -0.32
C VAL A 77 23.69 41.85 0.47
N HIS A 78 23.32 42.44 1.59
CA HIS A 78 22.16 42.00 2.35
C HIS A 78 20.92 42.79 1.92
N CYS A 79 19.89 42.08 1.47
CA CYS A 79 18.62 42.66 1.06
C CYS A 79 17.53 42.28 2.07
N GLN A 80 16.67 43.23 2.43
CA GLN A 80 15.44 42.94 3.16
C GLN A 80 14.48 42.18 2.24
N VAL A 81 13.98 41.03 2.71
CA VAL A 81 13.05 40.19 1.95
C VAL A 81 11.85 39.82 2.82
N ASP A 82 10.66 39.79 2.20
CA ASP A 82 9.51 39.15 2.81
C ASP A 82 9.66 37.63 2.64
N VAL A 83 9.92 36.95 3.75
CA VAL A 83 10.13 35.52 3.83
C VAL A 83 8.83 34.76 3.47
N ALA A 84 7.66 35.39 3.57
CA ALA A 84 6.39 34.78 3.18
C ALA A 84 6.21 34.68 1.66
N ASP A 85 6.76 35.62 0.89
CA ASP A 85 6.67 35.69 -0.58
C ASP A 85 8.06 35.74 -1.23
N LEU A 86 8.89 34.76 -0.88
CA LEU A 86 10.22 34.59 -1.49
C LEU A 86 10.06 34.20 -2.96
N ARG A 87 10.74 34.92 -3.86
CA ARG A 87 10.84 34.52 -5.27
C ARG A 87 11.54 33.16 -5.36
N LEU A 88 11.22 32.37 -6.38
CA LEU A 88 11.83 31.06 -6.63
C LEU A 88 13.37 31.12 -6.67
N GLN A 89 13.94 32.20 -7.22
CA GLN A 89 15.39 32.43 -7.27
C GLN A 89 15.98 32.71 -5.88
N ASP A 90 15.36 33.58 -5.09
CA ASP A 90 15.80 33.90 -3.72
C ASP A 90 15.69 32.68 -2.80
N LYS A 91 14.64 31.87 -2.99
CA LYS A 91 14.47 30.60 -2.30
C LYS A 91 15.59 29.62 -2.68
N LYS A 92 15.91 29.50 -3.96
CA LYS A 92 17.01 28.65 -4.45
C LYS A 92 18.35 29.12 -3.90
N HIS A 93 18.60 30.43 -3.81
CA HIS A 93 19.83 30.98 -3.23
C HIS A 93 19.93 30.76 -1.72
N LEU A 94 18.85 31.01 -0.95
CA LEU A 94 18.81 30.69 0.48
C LEU A 94 19.07 29.20 0.69
N LEU A 95 18.41 28.38 -0.11
CA LEU A 95 18.55 26.94 -0.07
C LEU A 95 19.97 26.52 -0.41
N GLU A 96 20.55 26.95 -1.52
CA GLU A 96 21.94 26.65 -1.90
C GLU A 96 22.94 27.06 -0.82
N ARG A 97 22.78 28.20 -0.16
CA ARG A 97 23.68 28.62 0.94
C ARG A 97 23.52 27.75 2.18
N VAL A 98 22.29 27.54 2.64
CA VAL A 98 22.00 26.70 3.80
C VAL A 98 22.41 25.25 3.52
N LEU A 99 22.14 24.75 2.32
CA LEU A 99 22.41 23.38 1.89
C LEU A 99 23.89 23.15 1.52
N LYS A 100 24.66 24.18 1.14
CA LYS A 100 26.12 24.06 0.97
C LYS A 100 26.80 23.81 2.32
N PHE A 101 26.28 24.39 3.41
CA PHE A 101 26.72 24.03 4.76
C PHE A 101 26.34 22.59 5.16
N VAL A 102 25.25 22.04 4.61
CA VAL A 102 24.80 20.66 4.89
C VAL A 102 25.71 19.63 4.21
N ASP A 103 26.21 19.93 3.00
CA ASP A 103 27.17 19.08 2.29
C ASP A 103 28.53 19.00 3.01
N ASP A 104 28.96 20.11 3.61
CA ASP A 104 30.24 20.19 4.32
C ASP A 104 30.15 19.70 5.79
N ASP A 105 29.16 20.15 6.59
CA ASP A 105 28.98 19.78 8.01
C ASP A 105 27.60 20.21 8.59
N ASN A 106 26.59 19.32 8.48
CA ASN A 106 25.26 19.53 9.08
C ASN A 106 25.31 19.77 10.61
N GLU A 107 26.29 19.20 11.31
CA GLU A 107 26.41 19.37 12.76
C GLU A 107 26.71 20.83 13.12
N LYS A 108 27.57 21.50 12.34
CA LYS A 108 27.89 22.92 12.51
C LYS A 108 26.64 23.80 12.32
N PHE A 109 25.79 23.48 11.35
CA PHE A 109 24.53 24.19 11.13
C PHE A 109 23.57 24.04 12.32
N LEU A 110 23.35 22.80 12.79
CA LEU A 110 22.52 22.51 13.95
C LEU A 110 23.05 23.14 15.25
N ARG A 111 24.38 23.18 15.42
CA ARG A 111 25.03 23.87 16.54
C ARG A 111 24.75 25.38 16.50
N LYS A 112 24.88 26.04 15.35
CA LYS A 112 24.55 27.48 15.24
C LYS A 112 23.08 27.78 15.55
N LEU A 113 22.14 26.92 15.11
CA LEU A 113 20.72 27.00 15.47
C LEU A 113 20.52 26.90 16.99
N ARG A 114 21.14 25.89 17.61
CA ARG A 114 21.08 25.67 19.07
C ARG A 114 21.71 26.83 19.85
N ASP A 115 22.85 27.34 19.41
CA ASP A 115 23.54 28.46 20.05
C ASP A 115 22.67 29.72 20.05
N ARG A 116 21.97 30.00 18.95
CA ARG A 116 21.03 31.12 18.87
C ARG A 116 19.92 31.01 19.93
N ILE A 117 19.32 29.83 20.09
CA ILE A 117 18.28 29.57 21.10
C ILE A 117 18.86 29.66 22.52
N ASN A 118 20.07 29.14 22.74
CA ASN A 118 20.74 29.18 24.05
C ASN A 118 21.10 30.61 24.48
N ARG A 119 21.54 31.48 23.56
CA ARG A 119 21.87 32.89 23.85
C ARG A 119 20.69 33.66 24.46
N VAL A 120 19.46 33.35 24.02
CA VAL A 120 18.26 33.96 24.59
C VAL A 120 17.76 33.28 25.87
N GLY A 121 18.28 32.09 26.21
CA GLY A 121 17.92 31.35 27.42
C GLY A 121 16.56 30.66 27.32
N ILE A 122 16.14 30.26 26.12
CA ILE A 122 14.94 29.44 25.93
C ILE A 122 15.30 27.99 26.27
N ILE A 123 14.64 27.43 27.27
CA ILE A 123 14.80 26.02 27.65
C ILE A 123 13.83 25.21 26.80
N ILE A 124 14.38 24.33 25.95
CA ILE A 124 13.54 23.45 25.14
C ILE A 124 13.13 22.22 25.98
N PRO A 125 11.83 21.91 26.11
CA PRO A 125 11.34 20.77 26.88
C PRO A 125 11.94 19.47 26.37
N LYS A 126 12.40 18.66 27.33
CA LYS A 126 12.99 17.36 27.08
C LYS A 126 11.96 16.29 27.39
N ILE A 127 11.59 15.49 26.39
CA ILE A 127 10.60 14.43 26.57
C ILE A 127 11.27 13.21 27.21
N GLU A 128 10.88 12.92 28.45
CA GLU A 128 11.17 11.66 29.13
C GLU A 128 9.94 10.76 29.04
N ILE A 129 10.12 9.51 28.61
CA ILE A 129 9.04 8.52 28.55
C ILE A 129 9.29 7.49 29.63
N ARG A 130 8.31 7.28 30.51
CA ARG A 130 8.35 6.27 31.57
C ARG A 130 7.25 5.26 31.33
N TYR A 131 7.56 3.98 31.51
CA TYR A 131 6.60 2.90 31.44
C TYR A 131 6.78 1.97 32.64
N GLU A 132 5.67 1.61 33.30
CA GLU A 132 5.64 0.85 34.54
C GLU A 132 4.64 -0.29 34.43
N ASN A 133 5.14 -1.52 34.68
CA ASN A 133 4.39 -2.77 34.67
C ASN A 133 3.52 -2.94 33.42
N VAL A 134 4.07 -2.62 32.24
CA VAL A 134 3.34 -2.73 30.98
C VAL A 134 3.21 -4.18 30.57
N SER A 135 1.97 -4.67 30.54
CA SER A 135 1.59 -6.01 30.11
C SER A 135 0.59 -5.92 28.96
N VAL A 136 0.77 -6.73 27.92
CA VAL A 136 -0.10 -6.74 26.73
C VAL A 136 -0.57 -8.15 26.46
N GLU A 137 -1.88 -8.37 26.47
CA GLU A 137 -2.52 -9.66 26.26
C GLU A 137 -3.36 -9.68 24.97
N GLY A 138 -3.29 -10.78 24.22
CA GLY A 138 -4.13 -11.05 23.05
C GLY A 138 -4.92 -12.36 23.20
N ASN A 139 -6.12 -12.41 22.61
CA ASN A 139 -6.95 -13.63 22.58
C ASN A 139 -6.85 -14.32 21.21
N VAL A 140 -6.44 -15.59 21.18
CA VAL A 140 -6.27 -16.38 19.94
C VAL A 140 -7.13 -17.64 19.95
N HIS A 141 -7.64 -18.03 18.77
CA HIS A 141 -8.38 -19.28 18.58
C HIS A 141 -7.40 -20.42 18.26
N VAL A 142 -7.63 -21.60 18.84
CA VAL A 142 -6.70 -22.73 18.81
C VAL A 142 -7.14 -23.81 17.79
N GLY A 143 -6.17 -24.48 17.15
CA GLY A 143 -6.38 -25.63 16.29
C GLY A 143 -7.09 -25.32 14.96
N THR A 144 -7.89 -26.27 14.44
CA THR A 144 -8.63 -26.14 13.16
C THR A 144 -9.69 -25.02 13.17
N ARG A 145 -10.07 -24.51 14.34
CA ARG A 145 -10.94 -23.33 14.50
C ARG A 145 -10.25 -22.00 14.22
N SER A 146 -8.91 -21.97 14.17
CA SER A 146 -8.15 -20.78 13.79
C SER A 146 -8.31 -20.45 12.30
N LEU A 147 -8.47 -21.46 11.44
CA LEU A 147 -8.69 -21.27 10.01
C LEU A 147 -10.02 -20.52 9.77
N PRO A 148 -10.00 -19.37 9.09
CA PRO A 148 -11.19 -18.60 8.79
C PRO A 148 -11.93 -19.29 7.63
N THR A 149 -12.78 -20.26 7.94
CA THR A 149 -13.76 -20.81 6.99
C THR A 149 -15.11 -20.14 7.21
N LEU A 150 -15.99 -20.16 6.20
CA LEU A 150 -17.37 -19.65 6.34
C LEU A 150 -18.06 -20.24 7.58
N LEU A 151 -17.99 -21.56 7.74
CA LEU A 151 -18.56 -22.25 8.90
C LEU A 151 -17.90 -21.81 10.20
N ASN A 152 -16.57 -21.78 10.27
CA ASN A 152 -15.87 -21.38 11.50
C ASN A 152 -16.16 -19.92 11.88
N VAL A 153 -16.22 -19.00 10.92
CA VAL A 153 -16.56 -17.60 11.19
C VAL A 153 -17.99 -17.49 11.69
N THR A 154 -18.97 -18.13 11.03
CA THR A 154 -20.36 -18.11 11.51
C THR A 154 -20.50 -18.70 12.91
N LEU A 155 -19.81 -19.81 13.20
CA LEU A 155 -19.79 -20.44 14.52
C LEU A 155 -19.10 -19.55 15.56
N ASN A 156 -17.98 -18.92 15.24
CA ASN A 156 -17.25 -18.01 16.14
C ASN A 156 -18.07 -16.74 16.42
N THR A 157 -18.75 -16.18 15.41
CA THR A 157 -19.67 -15.04 15.58
C THR A 157 -20.87 -15.44 16.45
N PHE A 158 -21.45 -16.61 16.20
CA PHE A 158 -22.56 -17.15 16.99
C PHE A 158 -22.15 -17.43 18.44
N GLU A 159 -20.97 -18.00 18.68
CA GLU A 159 -20.40 -18.18 20.04
C GLU A 159 -20.11 -16.83 20.72
N THR A 160 -19.69 -15.81 19.96
CA THR A 160 -19.49 -14.45 20.51
C THR A 160 -20.83 -13.81 20.92
N ILE A 161 -21.88 -14.00 20.11
CA ILE A 161 -23.25 -13.53 20.42
C ILE A 161 -23.83 -14.30 21.61
N LEU A 162 -23.71 -15.64 21.63
CA LEU A 162 -24.13 -16.47 22.76
C LEU A 162 -23.35 -16.15 24.03
N GLY A 163 -22.07 -15.81 23.90
CA GLY A 163 -21.22 -15.34 25.01
C GLY A 163 -21.68 -13.99 25.57
N LEU A 164 -22.09 -13.05 24.70
CA LEU A 164 -22.72 -11.78 25.11
C LEU A 164 -24.06 -12.00 25.84
N VAL A 165 -24.78 -13.08 25.50
CA VAL A 165 -26.04 -13.50 26.14
C VAL A 165 -25.79 -14.44 27.34
N GLY A 166 -24.53 -14.74 27.68
CA GLY A 166 -24.16 -15.54 28.85
C GLY A 166 -24.39 -17.06 28.73
N LEU A 167 -24.68 -17.56 27.52
CA LEU A 167 -25.06 -18.96 27.27
C LEU A 167 -23.89 -19.87 26.86
N ALA A 168 -22.73 -19.32 26.52
CA ALA A 168 -21.57 -20.12 26.09
C ALA A 168 -20.21 -19.51 26.49
N SER A 169 -19.27 -20.39 26.87
CA SER A 169 -17.87 -20.05 27.13
C SER A 169 -17.07 -20.07 25.81
N SER A 170 -16.38 -18.97 25.51
CA SER A 170 -15.53 -18.82 24.33
C SER A 170 -14.22 -19.61 24.49
N LYS A 171 -13.94 -20.56 23.58
CA LYS A 171 -12.67 -21.32 23.50
C LYS A 171 -11.52 -20.47 22.91
N LYS A 172 -11.18 -19.34 23.56
CA LYS A 172 -10.03 -18.50 23.21
C LYS A 172 -8.91 -18.72 24.21
N ARG A 173 -7.68 -18.88 23.73
CA ARG A 173 -6.46 -18.92 24.57
C ARG A 173 -5.92 -17.50 24.71
N ARG A 174 -5.59 -17.11 25.94
CA ARG A 174 -4.88 -15.85 26.20
C ARG A 174 -3.41 -16.05 25.97
N ILE A 175 -2.79 -15.08 25.30
CA ILE A 175 -1.35 -15.03 25.07
C ILE A 175 -0.86 -13.70 25.61
N ASP A 176 0.10 -13.79 26.52
CA ASP A 176 0.81 -12.62 27.03
C ASP A 176 1.95 -12.29 26.08
N ILE A 177 1.85 -11.16 25.39
CA ILE A 177 2.87 -10.67 24.45
C ILE A 177 3.95 -9.92 25.23
N LEU A 178 3.56 -9.06 26.18
CA LEU A 178 4.45 -8.36 27.09
C LEU A 178 4.06 -8.69 28.54
N LYS A 179 5.08 -8.87 29.40
CA LYS A 179 4.92 -9.26 30.81
C LYS A 179 5.66 -8.28 31.72
N ASP A 180 4.90 -7.43 32.38
CA ASP A 180 5.28 -6.47 33.42
C ASP A 180 6.55 -5.67 33.11
N VAL A 181 6.65 -5.19 31.87
CA VAL A 181 7.85 -4.50 31.38
C VAL A 181 7.87 -3.07 31.93
N SER A 182 8.98 -2.68 32.54
CA SER A 182 9.18 -1.34 33.14
C SER A 182 10.51 -0.71 32.68
N GLY A 183 10.53 0.61 32.53
CA GLY A 183 11.73 1.33 32.13
C GLY A 183 11.51 2.82 31.83
N ILE A 184 12.61 3.50 31.48
CA ILE A 184 12.64 4.94 31.21
C ILE A 184 13.47 5.20 29.95
N VAL A 185 12.88 5.90 28.98
CA VAL A 185 13.59 6.44 27.81
C VAL A 185 13.96 7.89 28.11
N LYS A 186 15.27 8.14 28.25
CA LYS A 186 15.79 9.47 28.57
C LYS A 186 15.81 10.37 27.32
N PRO A 187 15.56 11.68 27.49
CA PRO A 187 15.62 12.64 26.40
C PRO A 187 17.04 12.79 25.83
N SER A 188 17.12 13.21 24.56
CA SER A 188 18.39 13.48 23.86
C SER A 188 19.34 12.28 23.82
N ARG A 189 18.80 11.06 23.83
CA ARG A 189 19.55 9.81 23.67
C ARG A 189 18.88 8.93 22.64
N MET A 190 19.70 8.24 21.87
CA MET A 190 19.27 7.13 21.05
C MET A 190 19.29 5.87 21.92
N THR A 191 18.13 5.24 22.11
CA THR A 191 17.99 4.00 22.89
C THR A 191 17.71 2.86 21.93
N LEU A 192 18.61 1.87 21.90
CA LEU A 192 18.47 0.70 21.03
C LEU A 192 17.64 -0.38 21.73
N LEU A 193 16.54 -0.80 21.10
CA LEU A 193 15.71 -1.91 21.57
C LEU A 193 16.05 -3.18 20.79
N LEU A 194 16.72 -4.13 21.44
CA LEU A 194 17.09 -5.41 20.84
C LEU A 194 16.31 -6.56 21.48
N GLY A 195 15.95 -7.52 20.64
CA GLY A 195 15.27 -8.74 21.05
C GLY A 195 15.04 -9.64 19.83
N PRO A 196 15.01 -10.96 20.00
CA PRO A 196 14.75 -11.87 18.89
C PRO A 196 13.36 -11.61 18.25
N PRO A 197 13.12 -12.06 17.01
CA PRO A 197 11.77 -12.07 16.43
C PRO A 197 10.75 -12.67 17.39
N GLY A 198 9.58 -12.05 17.51
CA GLY A 198 8.52 -12.50 18.42
C GLY A 198 8.67 -12.06 19.89
N ALA A 199 9.75 -11.38 20.28
CA ALA A 199 9.94 -10.88 21.66
C ALA A 199 9.04 -9.69 22.07
N GLY A 200 8.12 -9.23 21.20
CA GLY A 200 7.22 -8.12 21.49
C GLY A 200 7.79 -6.72 21.26
N LYS A 201 8.90 -6.56 20.50
CA LYS A 201 9.53 -5.26 20.22
C LYS A 201 8.56 -4.24 19.61
N THR A 202 7.94 -4.60 18.49
CA THR A 202 6.92 -3.80 17.80
C THR A 202 5.75 -3.49 18.73
N THR A 203 5.26 -4.47 19.48
CA THR A 203 4.19 -4.31 20.46
C THR A 203 4.56 -3.28 21.54
N LEU A 204 5.79 -3.29 22.04
CA LEU A 204 6.28 -2.31 23.00
C LEU A 204 6.37 -0.91 22.39
N LEU A 205 6.93 -0.77 21.18
CA LEU A 205 7.00 0.52 20.48
C LEU A 205 5.61 1.11 20.21
N LEU A 206 4.66 0.27 19.76
CA LEU A 206 3.27 0.66 19.54
C LEU A 206 2.55 1.04 20.84
N ALA A 207 2.82 0.32 21.94
CA ALA A 207 2.31 0.67 23.26
C ALA A 207 2.83 2.05 23.73
N LEU A 208 4.14 2.29 23.58
CA LEU A 208 4.76 3.57 23.95
C LEU A 208 4.30 4.73 23.06
N ALA A 209 3.97 4.47 21.79
CA ALA A 209 3.42 5.45 20.87
C ALA A 209 1.90 5.72 21.06
N GLY A 210 1.21 4.90 21.87
CA GLY A 210 -0.25 4.94 21.99
C GLY A 210 -0.97 4.55 20.68
N LYS A 211 -0.37 3.62 19.91
CA LYS A 211 -0.89 3.12 18.63
C LYS A 211 -1.22 1.61 18.66
N LEU A 212 -1.29 1.01 19.85
CA LEU A 212 -1.65 -0.40 19.98
C LEU A 212 -3.08 -0.66 19.47
N ASP A 213 -3.31 -1.87 18.96
CA ASP A 213 -4.63 -2.33 18.53
C ASP A 213 -5.62 -2.37 19.71
N GLN A 214 -6.88 -2.03 19.44
CA GLN A 214 -7.96 -2.00 20.43
C GLN A 214 -8.36 -3.40 20.90
N ASP A 215 -8.10 -4.43 20.10
CA ASP A 215 -8.38 -5.82 20.44
C ASP A 215 -7.42 -6.40 21.50
N LEU A 216 -6.29 -5.72 21.73
CA LEU A 216 -5.29 -6.11 22.73
C LEU A 216 -5.59 -5.45 24.07
N LYS A 217 -5.51 -6.23 25.15
CA LYS A 217 -5.66 -5.71 26.51
C LYS A 217 -4.32 -5.21 27.00
N VAL A 218 -4.29 -3.95 27.43
CA VAL A 218 -3.09 -3.31 27.99
C VAL A 218 -3.29 -3.09 29.48
N HIS A 219 -2.31 -3.54 30.26
CA HIS A 219 -2.16 -3.28 31.67
C HIS A 219 -0.86 -2.49 31.90
N GLY A 220 -0.78 -1.74 32.99
CA GLY A 220 0.36 -0.87 33.31
C GLY A 220 0.13 0.60 32.96
N ARG A 221 1.16 1.43 33.17
CA ARG A 221 1.13 2.87 32.90
C ARG A 221 2.26 3.30 31.97
N VAL A 222 1.95 4.20 31.05
CA VAL A 222 2.92 4.89 30.18
C VAL A 222 2.71 6.39 30.33
N SER A 223 3.75 7.13 30.70
CA SER A 223 3.71 8.57 30.90
C SER A 223 4.84 9.30 30.16
N TYR A 224 4.53 10.50 29.68
CA TYR A 224 5.45 11.43 29.02
C TYR A 224 5.61 12.64 29.92
N CYS A 225 6.82 12.87 30.44
CA CYS A 225 7.09 13.95 31.41
C CYS A 225 6.14 13.93 32.63
N GLY A 226 5.66 12.76 33.03
CA GLY A 226 4.70 12.60 34.13
C GLY A 226 3.22 12.61 33.73
N HIS A 227 2.90 12.95 32.48
CA HIS A 227 1.53 12.95 31.95
C HIS A 227 1.18 11.62 31.29
N GLU A 228 0.04 11.03 31.63
CA GLU A 228 -0.41 9.77 31.02
C GLU A 228 -0.87 9.95 29.56
N LEU A 229 -0.86 8.86 28.77
CA LEU A 229 -1.24 8.87 27.34
C LEU A 229 -2.68 9.36 27.06
N ASN A 230 -3.55 9.40 28.07
CA ASN A 230 -4.93 9.91 27.98
C ASN A 230 -5.02 11.44 28.18
N GLU A 231 -4.00 12.08 28.75
CA GLU A 231 -3.97 13.53 29.04
C GLU A 231 -3.60 14.37 27.82
N PHE A 232 -2.95 13.77 26.81
CA PHE A 232 -2.49 14.46 25.61
C PHE A 232 -2.58 13.57 24.37
N VAL A 233 -2.49 14.17 23.18
CA VAL A 233 -2.51 13.42 21.92
C VAL A 233 -1.12 12.90 21.59
N SER A 234 -0.82 11.66 22.03
CA SER A 234 0.49 11.01 21.80
C SER A 234 0.95 11.03 20.35
N LYS A 235 0.02 10.85 19.40
CA LYS A 235 0.25 10.80 17.95
C LYS A 235 0.80 12.10 17.35
N LYS A 236 0.74 13.23 18.06
CA LYS A 236 1.34 14.51 17.63
C LYS A 236 2.72 14.75 18.24
N THR A 237 2.99 14.12 19.38
CA THR A 237 4.23 14.28 20.15
C THR A 237 5.30 13.28 19.74
N CYS A 238 4.88 12.06 19.40
CA CYS A 238 5.74 11.00 18.90
C CYS A 238 5.37 10.61 17.47
N ALA A 239 6.39 10.24 16.69
CA ALA A 239 6.22 9.56 15.42
C ALA A 239 6.60 8.10 15.59
N TYR A 240 5.81 7.21 15.00
CA TYR A 240 6.14 5.79 14.88
C TYR A 240 6.38 5.51 13.40
N ILE A 241 7.61 5.12 13.07
CA ILE A 241 8.03 4.67 11.75
C ILE A 241 7.77 3.17 11.70
N SER A 242 6.81 2.77 10.86
CA SER A 242 6.46 1.36 10.68
C SER A 242 7.55 0.62 9.91
N GLN A 243 7.64 -0.69 10.16
CA GLN A 243 8.43 -1.61 9.35
C GLN A 243 7.96 -1.65 7.88
N HIS A 244 6.69 -1.33 7.60
CA HIS A 244 6.11 -1.39 6.26
C HIS A 244 5.99 0.01 5.65
N ASP A 245 6.64 0.18 4.49
CA ASP A 245 6.54 1.40 3.70
C ASP A 245 5.28 1.37 2.85
N VAL A 246 4.26 2.13 3.26
CA VAL A 246 2.99 2.26 2.53
C VAL A 246 2.84 3.70 2.06
N HIS A 247 3.08 3.93 0.79
CA HIS A 247 2.90 5.24 0.15
C HIS A 247 1.93 5.17 -1.02
N TYR A 248 1.42 6.33 -1.40
CA TYR A 248 0.65 6.46 -2.63
C TYR A 248 1.61 6.43 -3.83
N GLY A 249 1.59 5.33 -4.58
CA GLY A 249 2.57 5.09 -5.65
C GLY A 249 2.52 6.08 -6.82
N GLU A 250 1.42 6.83 -6.96
CA GLU A 250 1.21 7.85 -8.00
C GLU A 250 1.66 9.26 -7.59
N MET A 251 2.26 9.43 -6.40
CA MET A 251 2.87 10.71 -6.02
C MET A 251 4.38 10.66 -6.15
N THR A 252 4.98 11.80 -6.47
CA THR A 252 6.43 11.97 -6.40
C THR A 252 6.92 12.01 -4.95
N VAL A 253 8.22 11.77 -4.74
CA VAL A 253 8.84 11.85 -3.40
C VAL A 253 8.64 13.24 -2.78
N ARG A 254 8.84 14.30 -3.56
CA ARG A 254 8.64 15.69 -3.11
C ARG A 254 7.20 15.97 -2.73
N GLU A 255 6.25 15.61 -3.57
CA GLU A 255 4.82 15.85 -3.31
C GLU A 255 4.36 15.16 -2.03
N THR A 256 4.85 13.95 -1.78
CA THR A 256 4.56 13.17 -0.57
C THR A 256 5.06 13.88 0.70
N LEU A 257 6.30 14.38 0.69
CA LEU A 257 6.85 15.11 1.82
C LEU A 257 6.20 16.50 2.02
N ASP A 258 5.92 17.22 0.94
CA ASP A 258 5.22 18.51 1.00
C ASP A 258 3.79 18.34 1.52
N PHE A 259 3.07 17.30 1.07
CA PHE A 259 1.76 16.94 1.58
C PHE A 259 1.81 16.64 3.08
N THR A 260 2.79 15.86 3.51
CA THR A 260 2.98 15.51 4.92
C THR A 260 3.27 16.74 5.77
N GLY A 261 4.17 17.62 5.32
CA GLY A 261 4.48 18.86 6.04
C GLY A 261 3.29 19.81 6.17
N ARG A 262 2.44 19.91 5.13
CA ARG A 262 1.20 20.69 5.20
C ARG A 262 0.18 20.08 6.16
N CYS A 263 0.10 18.75 6.23
CA CYS A 263 -0.82 18.03 7.10
C CYS A 263 -0.41 18.04 8.58
N LEU A 264 0.88 17.91 8.87
CA LEU A 264 1.41 17.92 10.23
C LEU A 264 1.58 19.35 10.79
N GLY A 265 1.75 20.33 9.89
CA GLY A 265 1.92 21.74 10.23
C GLY A 265 3.26 22.03 10.91
N VAL A 266 3.47 23.31 11.24
CA VAL A 266 4.71 23.81 11.86
C VAL A 266 4.79 23.55 13.38
N GLY A 267 3.71 23.07 14.00
CA GLY A 267 3.63 22.82 15.44
C GLY A 267 3.96 24.07 16.27
N THR A 268 4.70 23.87 17.36
CA THR A 268 5.13 24.95 18.30
C THR A 268 6.30 25.79 17.79
N ARG A 269 6.80 25.55 16.56
CA ARG A 269 7.93 26.30 16.02
C ARG A 269 7.60 27.79 15.83
N TYR A 270 6.34 28.12 15.56
CA TYR A 270 5.88 29.50 15.45
C TYR A 270 6.01 30.24 16.79
N GLU A 271 5.43 29.69 17.86
CA GLU A 271 5.47 30.28 19.20
C GLU A 271 6.91 30.36 19.74
N MET A 272 7.71 29.33 19.47
CA MET A 272 9.13 29.32 19.85
C MET A 272 9.91 30.43 19.12
N LEU A 273 9.67 30.61 17.82
CA LEU A 273 10.31 31.68 17.03
C LEU A 273 9.83 33.07 17.48
N GLU A 274 8.55 33.22 17.80
CA GLU A 274 7.98 34.46 18.33
C GLU A 274 8.65 34.86 19.65
N GLU A 275 8.74 33.91 20.60
CA GLU A 275 9.39 34.12 21.89
C GLU A 275 10.89 34.37 21.73
N LEU A 276 11.54 33.69 20.79
CA LEU A 276 12.94 33.92 20.44
C LEU A 276 13.17 35.34 19.94
N LEU A 277 12.40 35.81 18.95
CA LEU A 277 12.51 37.18 18.43
C LEU A 277 12.17 38.24 19.46
N ARG A 278 11.29 37.94 20.42
CA ARG A 278 10.97 38.83 21.55
C ARG A 278 12.16 38.98 22.50
N ARG A 279 12.79 37.87 22.91
CA ARG A 279 13.96 37.87 23.80
C ARG A 279 15.22 38.43 23.15
N GLU A 280 15.43 38.18 21.85
CA GLU A 280 16.53 38.78 21.07
C GLU A 280 16.43 40.31 21.09
N LYS A 281 15.21 40.85 20.92
CA LYS A 281 14.98 42.31 20.99
C LYS A 281 15.26 42.87 22.37
N GLN A 282 14.83 42.20 23.44
CA GLN A 282 15.09 42.64 24.82
C GLN A 282 16.56 42.65 25.18
N LYS A 283 17.33 41.68 24.65
CA LYS A 283 18.77 41.53 24.91
C LYS A 283 19.65 42.26 23.89
N GLY A 284 19.07 42.90 22.86
CA GLY A 284 19.82 43.58 21.80
C GLY A 284 20.70 42.64 20.96
N ILE A 285 20.31 41.38 20.78
CA ILE A 285 21.11 40.37 20.06
C ILE A 285 20.77 40.41 18.57
N LYS A 286 21.78 40.60 17.71
CA LYS A 286 21.66 40.49 16.25
C LYS A 286 21.86 39.02 15.82
N PRO A 287 20.88 38.37 15.17
CA PRO A 287 21.03 36.99 14.70
C PRO A 287 21.82 36.91 13.39
N ASP A 288 22.35 35.71 13.08
CA ASP A 288 22.91 35.39 11.76
C ASP A 288 21.78 35.43 10.72
N ALA A 289 21.98 36.20 9.63
CA ALA A 289 20.96 36.46 8.62
C ALA A 289 20.47 35.18 7.92
N ASP A 290 21.38 34.26 7.61
CA ASP A 290 21.04 33.02 6.88
C ASP A 290 20.21 32.08 7.77
N ILE A 291 20.55 32.01 9.06
CA ILE A 291 19.82 31.22 10.06
C ILE A 291 18.46 31.85 10.38
N ASP A 292 18.39 33.19 10.41
CA ASP A 292 17.16 33.92 10.61
C ASP A 292 16.18 33.76 9.46
N ALA A 293 16.66 33.90 8.23
CA ALA A 293 15.88 33.63 7.04
C ALA A 293 15.38 32.18 7.03
N PHE A 294 16.24 31.20 7.35
CA PHE A 294 15.84 29.78 7.39
C PHE A 294 14.78 29.47 8.47
N MET A 295 14.98 29.92 9.71
CA MET A 295 14.00 29.67 10.79
C MET A 295 12.66 30.36 10.51
N LYS A 296 12.67 31.57 9.92
CA LYS A 296 11.43 32.24 9.50
C LYS A 296 10.75 31.50 8.34
N ALA A 297 11.51 31.07 7.34
CA ALA A 297 10.98 30.38 6.15
C ALA A 297 10.37 29.02 6.47
N THR A 298 10.90 28.31 7.46
CA THR A 298 10.36 27.01 7.91
C THR A 298 9.11 27.13 8.78
N VAL A 299 8.80 28.33 9.29
CA VAL A 299 7.68 28.60 10.21
C VAL A 299 6.49 29.25 9.51
N ILE A 300 6.72 30.03 8.44
CA ILE A 300 5.64 30.72 7.73
C ILE A 300 4.83 29.71 6.91
N SER A 301 3.55 29.54 7.28
CA SER A 301 2.61 28.67 6.60
C SER A 301 2.12 29.27 5.27
N GLY A 302 1.92 28.42 4.25
CA GLY A 302 1.25 28.80 2.99
C GLY A 302 2.11 28.90 1.73
N GLN A 303 3.42 28.60 1.79
CA GLN A 303 4.27 28.57 0.59
C GLN A 303 4.00 27.34 -0.29
N LYS A 304 4.05 27.54 -1.62
CA LYS A 304 3.87 26.45 -2.61
C LYS A 304 4.90 25.33 -2.46
N THR A 305 6.12 25.64 -2.05
CA THR A 305 7.19 24.67 -1.78
C THR A 305 7.71 24.89 -0.36
N ASN A 306 7.74 23.85 0.48
CA ASN A 306 8.18 23.99 1.86
C ASN A 306 9.71 23.87 1.95
N LEU A 307 10.38 24.91 2.46
CA LEU A 307 11.85 24.89 2.63
C LEU A 307 12.30 23.74 3.55
N GLN A 308 11.46 23.33 4.50
CA GLN A 308 11.72 22.17 5.34
C GLN A 308 11.75 20.87 4.53
N THR A 309 10.84 20.71 3.56
CA THR A 309 10.84 19.54 2.68
C THR A 309 12.13 19.49 1.86
N ASP A 310 12.56 20.63 1.30
CA ASP A 310 13.82 20.73 0.56
C ASP A 310 15.03 20.35 1.42
N TYR A 311 15.06 20.82 2.67
CA TYR A 311 16.07 20.46 3.66
C TYR A 311 16.06 18.96 3.98
N VAL A 312 14.89 18.37 4.24
CA VAL A 312 14.76 16.93 4.54
C VAL A 312 15.12 16.07 3.33
N LEU A 313 14.69 16.44 2.12
CA LEU A 313 15.04 15.75 0.88
C LEU A 313 16.55 15.67 0.72
N LYS A 314 17.26 16.80 0.89
CA LYS A 314 18.71 16.80 0.71
C LYS A 314 19.44 16.04 1.81
N ILE A 315 19.03 16.21 3.07
CA ILE A 315 19.68 15.52 4.17
C ILE A 315 19.53 13.99 4.06
N LEU A 316 18.37 13.52 3.58
CA LEU A 316 18.15 12.10 3.34
C LEU A 316 18.73 11.63 2.00
N GLY A 317 19.37 12.50 1.20
CA GLY A 317 19.90 12.15 -0.12
C GLY A 317 18.82 11.68 -1.09
N LEU A 318 17.64 12.29 -1.02
CA LEU A 318 16.46 12.06 -1.87
C LEU A 318 16.26 13.19 -2.89
N ASP A 319 17.17 14.15 -2.96
CA ASP A 319 17.14 15.29 -3.89
C ASP A 319 17.17 14.84 -5.36
N ILE A 320 17.98 13.82 -5.67
CA ILE A 320 18.08 13.26 -7.04
C ILE A 320 16.77 12.61 -7.49
N CYS A 321 16.05 11.95 -6.56
CA CYS A 321 14.78 11.28 -6.84
C CYS A 321 13.55 12.06 -6.39
N ALA A 322 13.68 13.35 -6.10
CA ALA A 322 12.61 14.18 -5.56
C ALA A 322 11.38 14.23 -6.50
N GLU A 323 11.61 14.28 -7.81
CA GLU A 323 10.56 14.31 -8.85
C GLU A 323 10.20 12.90 -9.37
N THR A 324 10.80 11.84 -8.81
CA THR A 324 10.50 10.47 -9.23
C THR A 324 9.27 9.95 -8.48
N MET A 325 8.41 9.23 -9.20
CA MET A 325 7.24 8.56 -8.65
C MET A 325 7.67 7.48 -7.66
N ILE A 326 7.00 7.37 -6.51
CA ILE A 326 7.34 6.35 -5.50
C ILE A 326 7.11 4.94 -6.06
N GLY A 327 6.06 4.74 -6.87
CA GLY A 327 5.71 3.46 -7.44
C GLY A 327 5.02 2.51 -6.46
N ASN A 328 4.62 1.33 -6.95
CA ASN A 328 3.95 0.27 -6.19
C ASN A 328 4.34 -1.10 -6.77
N ASN A 329 3.70 -2.19 -6.36
CA ASN A 329 4.03 -3.54 -6.84
C ASN A 329 3.81 -3.74 -8.36
N MET A 330 3.00 -2.88 -9.00
CA MET A 330 2.63 -2.95 -10.42
C MET A 330 3.27 -1.84 -11.27
N SER A 331 3.62 -0.70 -10.67
CA SER A 331 4.24 0.45 -11.33
C SER A 331 5.64 0.69 -10.77
N ARG A 332 6.64 0.71 -11.65
CA ARG A 332 8.03 1.00 -11.29
C ARG A 332 8.14 2.40 -10.66
N GLY A 333 8.96 2.53 -9.63
CA GLY A 333 9.26 3.80 -8.97
C GLY A 333 10.64 3.79 -8.32
N ILE A 334 10.77 4.45 -7.17
CA ILE A 334 12.03 4.54 -6.41
C ILE A 334 12.46 3.17 -5.84
N SER A 335 13.74 3.04 -5.50
CA SER A 335 14.26 1.80 -4.89
C SER A 335 13.70 1.58 -3.47
N GLY A 336 13.72 0.33 -2.98
CA GLY A 336 13.25 0.02 -1.62
C GLY A 336 13.95 0.83 -0.53
N GLY A 337 15.27 1.05 -0.66
CA GLY A 337 16.01 1.87 0.30
C GLY A 337 15.75 3.38 0.19
N GLN A 338 15.42 3.87 -1.01
CA GLN A 338 14.89 5.24 -1.16
C GLN A 338 13.51 5.35 -0.50
N ARG A 339 12.64 4.35 -0.69
CA ARG A 339 11.29 4.32 -0.11
C ARG A 339 11.31 4.40 1.42
N LYS A 340 12.17 3.63 2.09
CA LYS A 340 12.35 3.74 3.55
C LYS A 340 12.79 5.13 4.01
N ARG A 341 13.70 5.77 3.26
CA ARG A 341 14.09 7.16 3.53
C ARG A 341 12.90 8.10 3.35
N VAL A 342 12.00 7.86 2.39
CA VAL A 342 10.75 8.64 2.27
C VAL A 342 9.88 8.45 3.52
N THR A 343 9.70 7.23 4.01
CA THR A 343 8.96 6.94 5.27
C THR A 343 9.55 7.71 6.46
N THR A 344 10.88 7.72 6.60
CA THR A 344 11.54 8.52 7.63
C THR A 344 11.36 10.02 7.39
N GLY A 345 11.49 10.47 6.14
CA GLY A 345 11.29 11.86 5.74
C GLY A 345 9.90 12.39 6.08
N GLU A 346 8.84 11.61 5.84
CA GLU A 346 7.47 11.96 6.20
C GLU A 346 7.36 12.29 7.70
N MET A 347 8.00 11.48 8.54
CA MET A 347 7.99 11.71 10.00
C MET A 347 8.89 12.89 10.42
N LEU A 348 10.01 13.14 9.73
CA LEU A 348 10.95 14.22 10.02
C LEU A 348 10.47 15.61 9.58
N VAL A 349 9.62 15.69 8.55
CA VAL A 349 8.98 16.96 8.17
C VAL A 349 8.00 17.41 9.28
N GLY A 350 7.44 16.47 10.06
CA GLY A 350 6.55 16.75 11.19
C GLY A 350 7.21 17.45 12.39
N PRO A 351 6.42 17.95 13.36
CA PRO A 351 6.92 18.50 14.62
C PRO A 351 7.20 17.43 15.69
N ALA A 352 7.26 16.15 15.32
CA ALA A 352 7.45 15.04 16.26
C ALA A 352 8.81 15.13 16.98
N LYS A 353 8.85 14.72 18.25
CA LYS A 353 10.05 14.86 19.11
C LYS A 353 10.56 13.57 19.70
N ALA A 354 9.68 12.57 19.83
CA ALA A 354 10.07 11.20 20.10
C ALA A 354 9.85 10.39 18.82
N LEU A 355 10.89 9.73 18.33
CA LEU A 355 10.81 8.88 17.15
C LEU A 355 10.94 7.42 17.60
N PHE A 356 9.90 6.63 17.37
CA PHE A 356 9.93 5.18 17.55
C PHE A 356 10.12 4.54 16.20
N MET A 357 11.24 3.83 16.05
CA MET A 357 11.71 3.36 14.75
C MET A 357 11.70 1.84 14.76
N ASP A 358 10.75 1.26 14.03
CA ASP A 358 10.59 -0.18 14.01
C ASP A 358 11.32 -0.78 12.80
N GLU A 359 12.41 -1.51 13.08
CA GLU A 359 13.18 -2.24 12.07
C GLU A 359 13.60 -1.39 10.85
N ILE A 360 13.92 -0.11 11.06
CA ILE A 360 14.24 0.85 9.99
C ILE A 360 15.44 0.43 9.13
N SER A 361 16.40 -0.30 9.71
CA SER A 361 17.62 -0.77 9.04
C SER A 361 17.37 -1.97 8.12
N THR A 362 16.22 -2.64 8.19
CA THR A 362 15.96 -3.83 7.38
C THR A 362 16.02 -3.50 5.88
N GLY A 363 16.80 -4.24 5.10
CA GLY A 363 16.94 -3.99 3.65
C GLY A 363 17.49 -2.60 3.25
N LEU A 364 18.15 -1.90 4.18
CA LEU A 364 19.00 -0.75 3.89
C LEU A 364 20.47 -1.15 3.99
N ASP A 365 21.31 -0.50 3.17
CA ASP A 365 22.75 -0.60 3.34
C ASP A 365 23.21 0.11 4.62
N SER A 366 24.35 -0.32 5.15
CA SER A 366 24.93 0.24 6.38
C SER A 366 25.18 1.75 6.26
N SER A 367 25.60 2.21 5.08
CA SER A 367 25.87 3.63 4.81
C SER A 367 24.60 4.47 4.84
N THR A 368 23.51 4.02 4.19
CA THR A 368 22.21 4.68 4.23
C THR A 368 21.60 4.64 5.63
N THR A 369 21.71 3.51 6.34
CA THR A 369 21.25 3.41 7.73
C THR A 369 21.98 4.39 8.63
N PHE A 370 23.31 4.50 8.47
CA PHE A 370 24.12 5.46 9.22
C PHE A 370 23.75 6.91 8.88
N GLN A 371 23.50 7.22 7.60
CA GLN A 371 23.02 8.53 7.17
C GLN A 371 21.68 8.87 7.84
N ILE A 372 20.72 7.96 7.87
CA ILE A 372 19.45 8.14 8.58
C ILE A 372 19.70 8.45 10.07
N CYS A 373 20.49 7.62 10.76
CA CYS A 373 20.79 7.82 12.18
C CYS A 373 21.56 9.13 12.47
N LYS A 374 22.44 9.58 11.56
CA LYS A 374 23.24 10.81 11.73
C LYS A 374 22.39 12.07 11.67
N VAL A 375 21.24 12.00 10.99
CA VAL A 375 20.40 13.15 10.65
C VAL A 375 19.41 13.51 11.76
N GLU A 376 19.18 12.61 12.71
CA GLU A 376 18.03 12.64 13.60
C GLU A 376 18.32 13.33 14.94
N MET A 377 18.15 14.66 15.00
CA MET A 377 17.96 15.38 16.28
C MET A 377 17.05 16.62 16.15
N PRO A 378 15.71 16.48 16.24
CA PRO A 378 14.82 17.63 16.41
C PRO A 378 14.58 17.98 17.90
N VAL A 379 14.37 19.27 18.20
CA VAL A 379 14.16 19.82 19.55
C VAL A 379 12.92 20.74 19.53
N GLY A 380 11.97 20.64 20.48
CA GLY A 380 10.79 21.53 20.55
C GLY A 380 9.91 21.43 21.83
N THR A 381 8.93 22.34 22.01
CA THR A 381 8.01 22.49 23.17
C THR A 381 6.64 21.83 22.99
N VAL A 382 6.03 21.33 24.07
CA VAL A 382 4.74 20.58 24.08
C VAL A 382 3.63 21.55 24.46
N GLU A 383 2.60 21.74 23.62
CA GLU A 383 1.29 22.27 23.99
C GLU A 383 0.26 22.10 22.84
N ASP A 384 -1.02 22.24 23.16
CA ASP A 384 -2.21 21.64 22.54
C ASP A 384 -2.43 21.82 21.02
N GLY A 385 -3.05 20.81 20.40
CA GLY A 385 -3.31 20.81 18.96
C GLY A 385 -4.75 20.47 18.56
N GLY A 386 -5.37 21.39 17.82
CA GLY A 386 -6.70 21.27 17.20
C GLY A 386 -6.87 20.19 16.10
N LYS A 387 -8.11 20.04 15.64
CA LYS A 387 -8.66 18.87 14.92
C LYS A 387 -8.44 18.86 13.40
N PHE A 388 -8.35 17.65 12.84
CA PHE A 388 -8.05 17.28 11.45
C PHE A 388 -9.31 17.26 10.57
N PHE A 389 -9.60 18.35 9.83
CA PHE A 389 -10.78 18.40 8.93
C PHE A 389 -10.48 18.84 7.48
N GLY A 390 -9.29 19.39 7.19
CA GLY A 390 -8.98 20.01 5.90
C GLY A 390 -8.78 19.05 4.71
N ALA A 391 -8.12 17.90 4.92
CA ALA A 391 -7.75 16.99 3.82
C ALA A 391 -8.97 16.31 3.17
N LEU A 392 -9.98 15.96 3.98
CA LEU A 392 -11.25 15.43 3.49
C LEU A 392 -12.02 16.49 2.68
N PHE A 393 -12.06 17.74 3.17
CA PHE A 393 -12.72 18.84 2.46
C PHE A 393 -12.04 19.15 1.11
N PHE A 394 -10.71 19.10 1.05
CA PHE A 394 -9.95 19.36 -0.18
C PHE A 394 -10.16 18.27 -1.24
N SER A 395 -10.23 17.00 -0.83
CA SER A 395 -10.57 15.89 -1.74
C SER A 395 -11.98 16.02 -2.34
N LEU A 396 -12.94 16.58 -1.60
CA LEU A 396 -14.31 16.81 -2.08
C LEU A 396 -14.37 17.87 -3.18
N VAL A 397 -13.57 18.94 -3.09
CA VAL A 397 -13.59 20.05 -4.05
C VAL A 397 -12.91 19.66 -5.37
N ASN A 398 -11.82 18.88 -5.31
CA ASN A 398 -11.04 18.53 -6.50
C ASN A 398 -11.77 17.61 -7.50
N MET A 399 -12.85 16.94 -7.08
CA MET A 399 -13.62 16.03 -7.94
C MET A 399 -14.72 16.73 -8.75
N ILE A 400 -15.04 17.98 -8.43
CA ILE A 400 -16.06 18.77 -9.12
C ILE A 400 -15.70 18.98 -10.62
N PRO A 401 -14.47 19.41 -10.98
CA PRO A 401 -14.10 19.64 -12.38
C PRO A 401 -14.15 18.36 -13.23
N ILE A 402 -13.62 17.24 -12.70
CA ILE A 402 -13.57 15.96 -13.43
C ILE A 402 -15.00 15.47 -13.72
N SER A 403 -15.86 15.48 -12.70
CA SER A 403 -17.25 15.07 -12.83
C SER A 403 -18.04 15.94 -13.81
N PHE A 404 -17.75 17.25 -13.86
CA PHE A 404 -18.34 18.16 -14.85
C PHE A 404 -17.90 17.79 -16.27
N VAL A 405 -16.60 17.55 -16.48
CA VAL A 405 -16.06 17.16 -17.79
C VAL A 405 -16.68 15.85 -18.27
N GLU A 406 -16.78 14.83 -17.41
CA GLU A 406 -17.39 13.55 -17.77
C GLU A 406 -18.88 13.70 -18.13
N SER A 407 -19.65 14.46 -17.34
CA SER A 407 -21.05 14.73 -17.64
C SER A 407 -21.22 15.54 -18.93
N ALA A 408 -20.32 16.50 -19.19
CA ALA A 408 -20.34 17.29 -20.42
C ALA A 408 -20.05 16.42 -21.65
N ILE A 409 -19.01 15.58 -21.60
CA ILE A 409 -18.67 14.64 -22.69
C ILE A 409 -19.86 13.73 -22.99
N TRP A 410 -20.46 13.12 -21.96
CA TRP A 410 -21.60 12.21 -22.13
C TRP A 410 -22.78 12.90 -22.83
N ILE A 411 -23.12 14.12 -22.45
CA ILE A 411 -24.30 14.82 -22.98
C ILE A 411 -24.06 15.36 -24.37
N VAL A 412 -22.87 15.91 -24.64
CA VAL A 412 -22.50 16.34 -25.99
C VAL A 412 -22.63 15.17 -26.98
N LEU A 413 -22.23 13.97 -26.57
CA LEU A 413 -22.32 12.76 -27.40
C LEU A 413 -23.73 12.17 -27.50
N THR A 414 -24.60 12.35 -26.51
CA THR A 414 -25.90 11.64 -26.45
C THR A 414 -27.12 12.53 -26.69
N TYR A 415 -27.11 13.79 -26.27
CA TYR A 415 -28.32 14.61 -26.19
C TYR A 415 -28.98 14.86 -27.56
N TYR A 416 -28.21 15.36 -28.53
CA TYR A 416 -28.72 15.63 -29.88
C TYR A 416 -28.96 14.35 -30.69
N PRO A 417 -28.07 13.33 -30.65
CA PRO A 417 -28.34 12.06 -31.36
C PRO A 417 -29.59 11.31 -30.89
N ILE A 418 -29.97 11.42 -29.61
CA ILE A 418 -31.23 10.84 -29.09
C ILE A 418 -32.47 11.60 -29.59
N GLY A 419 -32.32 12.85 -30.05
CA GLY A 419 -33.42 13.68 -30.52
C GLY A 419 -34.16 14.44 -29.40
N PHE A 420 -33.48 14.69 -28.27
CA PHE A 420 -34.00 15.54 -27.20
C PHE A 420 -34.22 16.99 -27.66
N ALA A 421 -34.87 17.81 -26.82
CA ALA A 421 -35.32 19.14 -27.23
C ALA A 421 -34.13 20.02 -27.66
N PRO A 422 -34.10 20.57 -28.90
CA PRO A 422 -32.91 21.23 -29.44
C PRO A 422 -32.59 22.58 -28.77
N SER A 423 -33.38 23.03 -27.80
CA SER A 423 -33.17 24.30 -27.11
C SER A 423 -31.93 24.27 -26.20
N ALA A 424 -31.07 25.28 -26.31
CA ALA A 424 -29.86 25.40 -25.49
C ALA A 424 -30.17 25.44 -23.98
N SER A 425 -31.26 26.08 -23.55
CA SER A 425 -31.64 26.11 -22.13
C SER A 425 -31.93 24.71 -21.57
N ARG A 426 -32.65 23.86 -22.31
CA ARG A 426 -32.94 22.48 -21.88
C ARG A 426 -31.70 21.60 -21.92
N PHE A 427 -30.80 21.82 -22.87
CA PHE A 427 -29.48 21.17 -22.88
C PHE A 427 -28.71 21.46 -21.57
N PHE A 428 -28.59 22.73 -21.17
CA PHE A 428 -27.89 23.08 -19.93
C PHE A 428 -28.61 22.61 -18.66
N LYS A 429 -29.96 22.61 -18.66
CA LYS A 429 -30.75 22.00 -17.57
C LYS A 429 -30.51 20.49 -17.47
N HIS A 430 -30.44 19.79 -18.60
CA HIS A 430 -30.12 18.36 -18.66
C HIS A 430 -28.68 18.08 -18.17
N LEU A 431 -27.72 18.92 -18.55
CA LEU A 431 -26.35 18.90 -18.04
C LEU A 431 -26.28 19.10 -16.53
N LEU A 432 -26.99 20.09 -16.00
CA LEU A 432 -27.03 20.33 -14.57
C LEU A 432 -27.64 19.16 -13.80
N ALA A 433 -28.71 18.55 -14.33
CA ALA A 433 -29.34 17.38 -13.72
C ALA A 433 -28.41 16.16 -13.68
N LEU A 434 -27.76 15.84 -14.80
CA LEU A 434 -26.82 14.71 -14.87
C LEU A 434 -25.56 14.95 -14.03
N PHE A 435 -25.02 16.17 -14.04
CA PHE A 435 -23.92 16.55 -13.15
C PHE A 435 -24.31 16.39 -11.67
N GLY A 436 -25.51 16.82 -11.28
CA GLY A 436 -26.05 16.64 -9.92
C GLY A 436 -26.21 15.16 -9.54
N VAL A 437 -26.70 14.32 -10.45
CA VAL A 437 -26.79 12.86 -10.25
C VAL A 437 -25.40 12.24 -10.11
N HIS A 438 -24.44 12.69 -10.93
CA HIS A 438 -23.07 12.19 -10.90
C HIS A 438 -22.36 12.52 -9.59
N GLN A 439 -22.45 13.78 -9.14
CA GLN A 439 -21.93 14.21 -7.83
C GLN A 439 -22.56 13.43 -6.68
N MET A 440 -23.89 13.24 -6.73
CA MET A 440 -24.61 12.48 -5.72
C MET A 440 -24.12 11.02 -5.66
N ALA A 441 -23.93 10.38 -6.81
CA ALA A 441 -23.45 9.00 -6.89
C ALA A 441 -22.03 8.86 -6.31
N ILE A 442 -21.11 9.76 -6.68
CA ILE A 442 -19.74 9.76 -6.14
C ILE A 442 -19.76 9.89 -4.61
N SER A 443 -20.55 10.82 -4.07
CA SER A 443 -20.67 11.02 -2.62
C SER A 443 -21.30 9.82 -1.90
N LEU A 444 -22.31 9.18 -2.51
CA LEU A 444 -22.94 7.98 -1.96
C LEU A 444 -21.97 6.79 -1.91
N PHE A 445 -21.25 6.50 -2.99
CA PHE A 445 -20.30 5.39 -3.02
C PHE A 445 -19.05 5.66 -2.17
N ARG A 446 -18.67 6.93 -1.97
CA ARG A 446 -17.65 7.31 -0.98
C ARG A 446 -18.11 6.98 0.44
N LEU A 447 -19.37 7.25 0.78
CA LEU A 447 -19.94 6.88 2.07
C LEU A 447 -19.94 5.36 2.25
N VAL A 448 -20.32 4.61 1.21
CA VAL A 448 -20.29 3.15 1.22
C VAL A 448 -18.87 2.62 1.40
N GLY A 449 -17.88 3.22 0.75
CA GLY A 449 -16.45 2.91 0.95
C GLY A 449 -16.01 3.14 2.40
N ALA A 450 -16.38 4.27 2.98
CA ALA A 450 -16.07 4.61 4.38
C ALA A 450 -16.72 3.63 5.39
N ILE A 451 -17.94 3.17 5.13
CA ILE A 451 -18.65 2.20 5.97
C ILE A 451 -18.16 0.77 5.75
N GLY A 452 -17.80 0.43 4.52
CA GLY A 452 -17.45 -0.93 4.11
C GLY A 452 -16.18 -1.48 4.78
N ARG A 453 -15.29 -0.60 5.27
CA ARG A 453 -14.04 -0.81 6.05
C ARG A 453 -13.01 -1.81 5.50
N THR A 454 -13.43 -2.71 4.62
CA THR A 454 -12.65 -3.64 3.82
C THR A 454 -13.01 -3.40 2.36
N TYR A 455 -12.03 -3.56 1.47
CA TYR A 455 -12.23 -3.33 0.05
C TYR A 455 -13.31 -4.25 -0.56
N VAL A 456 -13.32 -5.53 -0.15
CA VAL A 456 -14.31 -6.52 -0.62
C VAL A 456 -15.70 -6.20 -0.08
N GLY A 457 -15.83 -5.92 1.22
CA GLY A 457 -17.12 -5.59 1.84
C GLY A 457 -17.76 -4.32 1.27
N ALA A 458 -16.96 -3.29 1.00
CA ALA A 458 -17.42 -2.05 0.38
C ALA A 458 -18.02 -2.26 -1.02
N ASN A 459 -17.38 -3.08 -1.86
CA ASN A 459 -17.86 -3.36 -3.22
C ASN A 459 -19.18 -4.13 -3.21
N ILE A 460 -19.32 -5.14 -2.35
CA ILE A 460 -20.56 -5.91 -2.24
C ILE A 460 -21.69 -5.02 -1.67
N LEU A 461 -21.41 -4.21 -0.65
CA LEU A 461 -22.36 -3.24 -0.10
C LEU A 461 -22.78 -2.19 -1.14
N SER A 462 -21.86 -1.79 -2.03
CA SER A 462 -22.16 -0.86 -3.13
C SER A 462 -23.20 -1.43 -4.08
N GLY A 463 -23.09 -2.71 -4.45
CA GLY A 463 -24.11 -3.39 -5.26
C GLY A 463 -25.50 -3.40 -4.60
N LEU A 464 -25.56 -3.58 -3.27
CA LEU A 464 -26.81 -3.50 -2.50
C LEU A 464 -27.42 -2.10 -2.55
N VAL A 465 -26.63 -1.08 -2.24
CA VAL A 465 -27.09 0.32 -2.19
C VAL A 465 -27.57 0.77 -3.57
N TYR A 466 -26.82 0.41 -4.62
CA TYR A 466 -27.20 0.68 -6.00
C TYR A 466 -28.59 0.12 -6.33
N GLN A 467 -28.88 -1.11 -5.91
CA GLN A 467 -30.17 -1.76 -6.20
C GLN A 467 -31.34 -1.08 -5.50
N ILE A 468 -31.19 -0.72 -4.23
CA ILE A 468 -32.26 -0.04 -3.48
C ILE A 468 -32.58 1.31 -4.14
N VAL A 469 -31.54 2.07 -4.49
CA VAL A 469 -31.69 3.37 -5.14
C VAL A 469 -32.32 3.23 -6.53
N PHE A 470 -31.91 2.23 -7.31
CA PHE A 470 -32.45 1.94 -8.64
C PHE A 470 -33.92 1.50 -8.60
N ALA A 471 -34.26 0.53 -7.76
CA ALA A 471 -35.63 0.01 -7.65
C ALA A 471 -36.63 1.07 -7.14
N LEU A 472 -36.20 1.93 -6.21
CA LEU A 472 -37.01 3.01 -5.64
C LEU A 472 -36.89 4.34 -6.39
N GLY A 473 -36.17 4.38 -7.52
CA GLY A 473 -35.97 5.59 -8.33
C GLY A 473 -37.20 6.09 -9.08
N GLY A 474 -38.35 5.40 -9.00
CA GLY A 474 -39.62 5.82 -9.62
C GLY A 474 -39.87 5.32 -11.03
N PHE A 475 -38.82 4.91 -11.74
CA PHE A 475 -38.94 4.34 -13.09
C PHE A 475 -39.33 2.86 -13.07
N VAL A 476 -38.65 2.05 -12.26
CA VAL A 476 -38.91 0.61 -12.11
C VAL A 476 -40.24 0.36 -11.40
N VAL A 477 -40.48 1.08 -10.31
CA VAL A 477 -41.77 1.08 -9.61
C VAL A 477 -42.30 2.50 -9.53
N SER A 478 -43.49 2.73 -10.09
CA SER A 478 -44.16 4.02 -9.95
C SER A 478 -44.48 4.32 -8.48
N LYS A 479 -44.28 5.59 -8.08
CA LYS A 479 -44.59 6.13 -6.74
C LYS A 479 -45.98 5.73 -6.23
N ASN A 480 -46.98 5.74 -7.12
CA ASN A 480 -48.37 5.46 -6.76
C ASN A 480 -48.63 3.96 -6.49
N ASN A 481 -47.77 3.09 -7.02
CA ASN A 481 -47.86 1.64 -6.88
C ASN A 481 -46.97 1.09 -5.75
N ILE A 482 -46.25 1.94 -5.03
CA ILE A 482 -45.52 1.57 -3.81
C ILE A 482 -46.52 1.45 -2.65
N LYS A 483 -46.38 0.39 -1.84
CA LYS A 483 -47.20 0.20 -0.63
C LYS A 483 -47.09 1.42 0.30
N PRO A 484 -48.18 1.88 0.94
CA PRO A 484 -48.18 3.11 1.72
C PRO A 484 -47.05 3.21 2.76
N TRP A 485 -46.75 2.12 3.45
CA TRP A 485 -45.70 2.04 4.48
C TRP A 485 -44.27 2.07 3.91
N LEU A 486 -44.08 1.84 2.61
CA LEU A 486 -42.78 1.86 1.92
C LEU A 486 -42.59 3.12 1.06
N LYS A 487 -43.60 4.00 0.97
CA LYS A 487 -43.55 5.23 0.16
C LYS A 487 -42.43 6.19 0.58
N TRP A 488 -42.01 6.17 1.85
CA TRP A 488 -40.88 6.98 2.31
C TRP A 488 -39.58 6.63 1.57
N GLY A 489 -39.38 5.37 1.18
CA GLY A 489 -38.19 4.91 0.46
C GLY A 489 -38.02 5.58 -0.90
N TYR A 490 -39.12 5.96 -1.57
CA TYR A 490 -39.08 6.76 -2.79
C TYR A 490 -38.49 8.15 -2.55
N TYR A 491 -38.90 8.82 -1.47
CA TYR A 491 -38.43 10.16 -1.13
C TYR A 491 -37.00 10.19 -0.60
N VAL A 492 -36.55 9.10 0.02
CA VAL A 492 -35.17 8.93 0.48
C VAL A 492 -34.24 8.54 -0.67
N SER A 493 -34.75 7.94 -1.76
CA SER A 493 -33.95 7.60 -2.94
C SER A 493 -33.54 8.86 -3.73
N PRO A 494 -32.25 9.19 -3.82
CA PRO A 494 -31.80 10.38 -4.54
C PRO A 494 -32.05 10.29 -6.05
N LEU A 495 -32.02 9.07 -6.61
CA LEU A 495 -32.25 8.84 -8.04
C LEU A 495 -33.67 9.22 -8.48
N SER A 496 -34.63 9.21 -7.55
CA SER A 496 -36.00 9.68 -7.85
C SER A 496 -36.03 11.14 -8.28
N TYR A 497 -35.22 12.01 -7.66
CA TYR A 497 -35.12 13.43 -8.01
C TYR A 497 -34.38 13.62 -9.33
N GLY A 498 -33.32 12.84 -9.58
CA GLY A 498 -32.63 12.82 -10.87
C GLY A 498 -33.57 12.45 -12.03
N GLN A 499 -34.31 11.34 -11.87
CA GLN A 499 -35.28 10.90 -12.86
C GLN A 499 -36.38 11.94 -13.10
N ASN A 500 -36.96 12.52 -12.04
CA ASN A 500 -37.96 13.57 -12.18
C ASN A 500 -37.40 14.80 -12.91
N ALA A 501 -36.17 15.24 -12.60
CA ALA A 501 -35.56 16.40 -13.25
C ALA A 501 -35.38 16.20 -14.77
N LEU A 502 -34.89 15.02 -15.19
CA LEU A 502 -34.69 14.70 -16.60
C LEU A 502 -36.02 14.61 -17.36
N VAL A 503 -37.00 13.91 -16.80
CA VAL A 503 -38.31 13.70 -17.45
C VAL A 503 -39.10 15.03 -17.50
N LEU A 504 -39.06 15.85 -16.45
CA LEU A 504 -39.67 17.20 -16.48
C LEU A 504 -39.05 18.09 -17.55
N ASN A 505 -37.72 18.09 -17.67
CA ASN A 505 -37.00 18.90 -18.66
C ASN A 505 -37.33 18.54 -20.11
N GLU A 506 -37.70 17.29 -20.41
CA GLU A 506 -38.01 16.87 -21.79
C GLU A 506 -39.51 16.85 -22.09
N PHE A 507 -40.35 16.37 -21.18
CA PHE A 507 -41.79 16.20 -21.45
C PHE A 507 -42.65 17.44 -21.19
N LEU A 508 -42.08 18.50 -20.62
CA LEU A 508 -42.69 19.84 -20.58
C LEU A 508 -42.28 20.71 -21.80
N ASP A 509 -41.70 20.11 -22.83
CA ASP A 509 -41.38 20.79 -24.09
C ASP A 509 -42.63 21.07 -24.93
N GLU A 510 -42.56 22.11 -25.77
CA GLU A 510 -43.66 22.52 -26.65
C GLU A 510 -44.10 21.37 -27.57
N ARG A 511 -43.20 20.47 -27.95
CA ARG A 511 -43.52 19.25 -28.74
C ARG A 511 -44.58 18.36 -28.08
N TRP A 512 -44.67 18.37 -26.74
CA TRP A 512 -45.60 17.57 -25.95
C TRP A 512 -46.82 18.37 -25.45
N SER A 513 -46.98 19.62 -25.89
CA SER A 513 -48.04 20.54 -25.45
C SER A 513 -49.40 20.33 -26.13
N LYS A 514 -49.52 19.35 -27.04
CA LYS A 514 -50.80 19.02 -27.70
C LYS A 514 -51.91 18.76 -26.65
N PRO A 515 -53.14 19.23 -26.89
CA PRO A 515 -54.25 19.07 -25.94
C PRO A 515 -54.59 17.59 -25.72
N ASN A 516 -54.93 17.25 -24.49
CA ASN A 516 -55.23 15.90 -24.06
C ASN A 516 -56.52 15.35 -24.73
N THR A 517 -56.42 14.15 -25.31
CA THR A 517 -57.54 13.39 -25.89
C THR A 517 -58.00 12.21 -25.02
N ASP A 518 -57.32 11.91 -23.91
CA ASP A 518 -57.63 10.80 -23.00
C ASP A 518 -58.39 11.30 -21.75
N SER A 519 -59.65 10.92 -21.62
CA SER A 519 -60.53 11.29 -20.51
C SER A 519 -60.20 10.59 -19.18
N ARG A 520 -59.27 9.62 -19.18
CA ARG A 520 -58.88 8.88 -17.96
C ARG A 520 -57.96 9.67 -17.03
N PHE A 521 -57.30 10.72 -17.53
CA PHE A 521 -56.39 11.55 -16.75
C PHE A 521 -56.74 13.03 -16.90
N ASP A 522 -57.05 13.67 -15.77
CA ASP A 522 -57.29 15.10 -15.70
C ASP A 522 -55.96 15.88 -15.79
N ALA A 523 -55.51 16.13 -17.01
CA ALA A 523 -54.31 16.91 -17.33
C ALA A 523 -54.47 17.62 -18.70
N PRO A 524 -53.92 18.83 -18.87
CA PRO A 524 -54.21 19.68 -20.03
C PRO A 524 -53.43 19.30 -21.30
N THR A 525 -52.23 18.73 -21.17
CA THR A 525 -51.33 18.42 -22.30
C THR A 525 -50.90 16.95 -22.29
N VAL A 526 -50.57 16.41 -23.47
CA VAL A 526 -50.07 15.03 -23.63
C VAL A 526 -48.84 14.76 -22.74
N GLY A 527 -47.92 15.72 -22.63
CA GLY A 527 -46.76 15.61 -21.72
C GLY A 527 -47.14 15.48 -20.24
N LYS A 528 -48.09 16.31 -19.76
CA LYS A 528 -48.56 16.24 -18.36
C LYS A 528 -49.37 14.97 -18.09
N VAL A 529 -50.10 14.44 -19.08
CA VAL A 529 -50.79 13.15 -18.99
C VAL A 529 -49.78 12.02 -18.81
N LEU A 530 -48.69 12.01 -19.60
CA LEU A 530 -47.64 11.00 -19.49
C LEU A 530 -46.98 11.02 -18.10
N LEU A 531 -46.59 12.20 -17.61
CA LEU A 531 -46.02 12.40 -16.29
C LEU A 531 -46.95 11.88 -15.17
N LYS A 532 -48.23 12.27 -15.20
CA LYS A 532 -49.23 11.87 -14.21
C LYS A 532 -49.55 10.38 -14.27
N SER A 533 -49.59 9.79 -15.47
CA SER A 533 -49.82 8.35 -15.66
C SER A 533 -48.68 7.49 -15.08
N LYS A 534 -47.45 7.99 -15.13
CA LYS A 534 -46.25 7.35 -14.60
C LYS A 534 -45.96 7.69 -13.13
N GLY A 535 -46.69 8.64 -12.55
CA GLY A 535 -46.53 9.05 -11.15
C GLY A 535 -45.36 10.01 -10.89
N PHE A 536 -44.90 10.72 -11.92
CA PHE A 536 -43.93 11.81 -11.84
C PHE A 536 -44.63 13.15 -11.53
N TYR A 537 -43.86 14.15 -11.10
CA TYR A 537 -44.36 15.51 -10.92
C TYR A 537 -44.70 16.16 -12.27
N THR A 538 -45.57 17.18 -12.27
CA THR A 538 -46.12 17.79 -13.49
C THR A 538 -45.82 19.28 -13.66
N GLU A 539 -45.36 19.96 -12.61
CA GLU A 539 -45.11 21.41 -12.64
C GLU A 539 -43.63 21.72 -12.80
N ASP A 540 -43.30 22.76 -13.58
CA ASP A 540 -41.91 23.09 -13.98
C ASP A 540 -41.02 23.49 -12.79
N TYR A 541 -41.59 24.09 -11.74
CA TYR A 541 -40.82 24.47 -10.55
C TYR A 541 -40.23 23.26 -9.80
N TRP A 542 -40.80 22.06 -9.97
CA TRP A 542 -40.26 20.83 -9.38
C TRP A 542 -38.87 20.48 -9.93
N PHE A 543 -38.50 20.96 -11.12
CA PHE A 543 -37.15 20.79 -11.66
C PHE A 543 -36.12 21.36 -10.68
N TRP A 544 -36.30 22.61 -10.23
CA TRP A 544 -35.36 23.26 -9.31
C TRP A 544 -35.36 22.64 -7.92
N ILE A 545 -36.51 22.16 -7.44
CA ILE A 545 -36.60 21.39 -6.19
C ILE A 545 -35.80 20.10 -6.29
N CYS A 546 -35.89 19.38 -7.42
CA CYS A 546 -35.13 18.15 -7.64
C CYS A 546 -33.62 18.42 -7.67
N ILE A 547 -33.18 19.47 -8.36
CA ILE A 547 -31.77 19.88 -8.37
C ILE A 547 -31.30 20.25 -6.96
N GLY A 548 -32.07 21.06 -6.22
CA GLY A 548 -31.76 21.41 -4.83
C GLY A 548 -31.67 20.16 -3.93
N ALA A 549 -32.57 19.19 -4.09
CA ALA A 549 -32.54 17.93 -3.35
C ALA A 549 -31.29 17.10 -3.68
N LEU A 550 -30.90 16.99 -4.96
CA LEU A 550 -29.68 16.27 -5.37
C LEU A 550 -28.43 16.86 -4.70
N PHE A 551 -28.25 18.18 -4.74
CA PHE A 551 -27.12 18.84 -4.05
C PHE A 551 -27.22 18.74 -2.52
N GLY A 552 -28.44 18.73 -1.97
CA GLY A 552 -28.67 18.41 -0.55
C GLY A 552 -28.17 17.02 -0.16
N PHE A 553 -28.43 16.01 -0.99
CA PHE A 553 -27.90 14.64 -0.79
C PHE A 553 -26.38 14.58 -0.94
N VAL A 554 -25.80 15.30 -1.89
CA VAL A 554 -24.34 15.42 -2.04
C VAL A 554 -23.72 15.91 -0.72
N LEU A 555 -24.25 16.99 -0.16
CA LEU A 555 -23.77 17.56 1.09
C LEU A 555 -23.96 16.57 2.26
N LEU A 556 -25.14 15.95 2.36
CA LEU A 556 -25.45 14.97 3.40
C LEU A 556 -24.50 13.77 3.37
N PHE A 557 -24.33 13.11 2.22
CA PHE A 557 -23.47 11.93 2.10
C PHE A 557 -21.99 12.26 2.33
N ASN A 558 -21.53 13.44 1.92
CA ASN A 558 -20.17 13.87 2.23
C ASN A 558 -19.97 14.12 3.74
N LEU A 559 -20.92 14.76 4.42
CA LEU A 559 -20.86 14.94 5.88
C LEU A 559 -20.87 13.59 6.62
N LEU A 560 -21.73 12.67 6.19
CA LEU A 560 -21.78 11.31 6.73
C LEU A 560 -20.50 10.54 6.44
N SER A 561 -19.88 10.73 5.28
CA SER A 561 -18.60 10.09 4.94
C SER A 561 -17.49 10.58 5.86
N ILE A 562 -17.43 11.89 6.11
CA ILE A 562 -16.48 12.50 7.06
C ILE A 562 -16.72 11.93 8.46
N ALA A 563 -17.98 11.87 8.90
CA ALA A 563 -18.33 11.30 10.20
C ALA A 563 -17.92 9.81 10.29
N ALA A 564 -18.21 9.01 9.26
CA ALA A 564 -17.85 7.60 9.18
C ALA A 564 -16.33 7.42 9.28
N LEU A 565 -15.54 8.15 8.50
CA LEU A 565 -14.07 8.08 8.56
C LEU A 565 -13.49 8.61 9.89
N THR A 566 -14.21 9.49 10.58
CA THR A 566 -13.77 10.05 11.87
C THR A 566 -14.02 9.11 13.04
N TYR A 567 -15.15 8.38 13.02
CA TYR A 567 -15.61 7.60 14.17
C TYR A 567 -15.52 6.09 13.99
N LEU A 568 -15.44 5.58 12.76
CA LEU A 568 -15.31 4.15 12.50
C LEU A 568 -13.83 3.76 12.44
N ASN A 569 -13.41 2.87 13.34
CA ASN A 569 -12.06 2.30 13.31
C ASN A 569 -11.97 1.19 12.25
N ALA A 570 -10.75 0.93 11.76
CA ALA A 570 -10.47 -0.18 10.84
C ALA A 570 -10.90 -1.52 11.47
N ILE A 571 -11.46 -2.43 10.66
CA ILE A 571 -11.69 -3.82 11.07
C ILE A 571 -10.41 -4.58 10.72
N GLY A 572 -9.57 -4.85 11.70
CA GLY A 572 -8.36 -5.62 11.50
C GLY A 572 -8.13 -6.53 12.70
N ASP A 573 -8.59 -7.77 12.63
CA ASP A 573 -8.17 -8.77 13.62
C ASP A 573 -6.73 -9.17 13.27
N SER A 574 -5.72 -8.64 13.98
CA SER A 574 -4.35 -9.14 13.89
C SER A 574 -4.25 -10.50 14.59
N LYS A 575 -4.73 -11.57 13.94
CA LYS A 575 -4.71 -12.93 14.50
C LYS A 575 -3.33 -13.55 14.27
N ALA A 576 -2.55 -13.65 15.33
CA ALA A 576 -1.42 -14.57 15.37
C ALA A 576 -1.95 -16.02 15.41
N PHE A 577 -1.39 -16.90 14.57
CA PHE A 577 -1.71 -18.32 14.55
C PHE A 577 -0.67 -19.09 15.38
N ILE A 578 -1.12 -19.95 16.31
CA ILE A 578 -0.23 -20.85 17.05
C ILE A 578 -0.76 -22.28 16.91
N THR A 579 0.13 -23.21 16.53
CA THR A 579 -0.10 -24.65 16.50
C THR A 579 0.20 -25.30 17.86
N ASP A 580 -0.55 -26.36 18.19
CA ASP A 580 -0.66 -27.04 19.50
C ASP A 580 0.59 -27.83 19.98
N GLU A 581 1.80 -27.25 19.93
CA GLU A 581 3.00 -27.98 20.40
C GLU A 581 3.41 -27.68 21.85
N GLU A 582 2.94 -26.60 22.48
CA GLU A 582 3.35 -26.29 23.86
C GLU A 582 2.79 -27.26 24.91
N ASP A 583 1.68 -27.95 24.62
CA ASP A 583 1.09 -28.91 25.56
C ASP A 583 1.76 -30.29 25.53
N LYS A 584 2.51 -30.63 24.47
CA LYS A 584 3.31 -31.87 24.44
C LYS A 584 4.63 -31.77 25.21
N LYS A 585 5.05 -30.57 25.64
CA LYS A 585 6.27 -30.38 26.44
C LYS A 585 6.05 -30.48 27.96
N LYS A 586 4.80 -30.59 28.43
CA LYS A 586 4.50 -30.70 29.87
C LYS A 586 4.27 -32.14 30.37
N GLU A 587 4.23 -33.12 29.48
CA GLU A 587 4.24 -34.55 29.83
C GLU A 587 5.43 -35.23 29.16
N GLY A 588 6.52 -35.40 29.92
CA GLY A 588 7.67 -36.18 29.46
C GLY A 588 9.02 -35.65 29.96
N GLY A 589 9.29 -35.83 31.25
CA GLY A 589 10.67 -35.79 31.75
C GLY A 589 11.43 -37.01 31.22
N GLN A 590 12.02 -36.90 30.04
CA GLN A 590 13.05 -37.77 29.45
C GLN A 590 13.37 -37.26 28.02
N SER A 591 14.08 -36.14 27.90
CA SER A 591 14.41 -35.56 26.57
C SER A 591 15.85 -35.07 26.44
N ILE A 592 16.76 -35.59 27.28
CA ILE A 592 18.20 -35.32 27.14
C ILE A 592 18.93 -36.50 26.46
N ASP A 593 18.40 -37.73 26.50
CA ASP A 593 19.02 -38.92 25.87
C ASP A 593 18.68 -39.15 24.37
N MET A 594 17.74 -38.38 23.79
CA MET A 594 17.38 -38.54 22.36
C MET A 594 18.25 -37.69 21.41
N ALA A 595 18.92 -36.65 21.91
CA ALA A 595 19.79 -35.82 21.07
C ALA A 595 21.09 -36.55 20.70
N GLU A 596 21.63 -37.39 21.59
CA GLU A 596 22.84 -38.19 21.32
C GLU A 596 22.54 -39.46 20.49
N ARG A 597 21.32 -40.03 20.58
CA ARG A 597 20.93 -41.20 19.77
C ARG A 597 20.62 -40.89 18.30
N ASN A 598 20.34 -39.63 17.95
CA ASN A 598 20.13 -39.23 16.56
C ASN A 598 21.43 -38.85 15.82
N ALA A 599 22.52 -38.58 16.55
CA ALA A 599 23.83 -38.33 15.94
C ALA A 599 24.46 -39.60 15.34
N SER A 600 24.13 -40.78 15.87
CA SER A 600 24.65 -42.08 15.42
C SER A 600 23.83 -42.73 14.29
N ARG A 601 22.81 -42.05 13.76
CA ARG A 601 21.94 -42.56 12.66
C ARG A 601 22.05 -41.80 11.34
N ARG A 602 23.00 -40.86 11.21
CA ARG A 602 23.35 -40.23 9.93
C ARG A 602 24.25 -41.15 9.10
N GLU A 603 23.72 -42.30 8.70
CA GLU A 603 24.14 -42.92 7.45
C GLU A 603 23.32 -42.24 6.33
N SER A 604 23.99 -41.89 5.22
CA SER A 604 23.47 -41.04 4.15
C SER A 604 22.17 -41.57 3.53
N THR A 605 21.02 -41.14 4.04
CA THR A 605 19.74 -41.28 3.33
C THR A 605 19.73 -40.22 2.23
N GLY A 606 20.03 -40.64 0.99
CA GLY A 606 19.88 -39.79 -0.19
C GLY A 606 18.42 -39.35 -0.37
N MET A 607 18.20 -38.24 -1.09
CA MET A 607 16.85 -37.71 -1.26
C MET A 607 15.90 -38.72 -1.91
N VAL A 608 14.60 -38.65 -1.56
CA VAL A 608 13.56 -39.57 -2.07
C VAL A 608 13.47 -39.53 -3.60
N MET A 609 13.78 -38.38 -4.21
CA MET A 609 13.89 -38.27 -5.66
C MET A 609 15.30 -37.84 -6.06
N PRO A 610 16.00 -38.63 -6.90
CA PRO A 610 17.28 -38.21 -7.44
C PRO A 610 17.08 -37.04 -8.41
N PHE A 611 18.07 -36.16 -8.48
CA PHE A 611 18.19 -35.15 -9.52
C PHE A 611 19.58 -35.28 -10.14
N GLN A 612 19.74 -34.82 -11.37
CA GLN A 612 21.05 -34.75 -12.02
C GLN A 612 21.69 -33.39 -11.67
N PRO A 613 22.87 -33.34 -11.04
CA PRO A 613 23.60 -32.10 -10.84
C PRO A 613 23.97 -31.48 -12.20
N LEU A 614 23.62 -30.21 -12.43
CA LEU A 614 23.85 -29.51 -13.70
C LEU A 614 24.65 -28.24 -13.49
N SER A 615 25.68 -28.03 -14.31
CA SER A 615 26.46 -26.79 -14.35
C SER A 615 25.84 -25.79 -15.32
N LEU A 616 26.06 -24.49 -15.06
CA LEU A 616 25.67 -23.42 -15.96
C LEU A 616 26.91 -22.60 -16.30
N ALA A 617 27.23 -22.46 -17.59
CA ALA A 617 28.35 -21.65 -18.07
C ALA A 617 27.83 -20.61 -19.05
N PHE A 618 28.39 -19.41 -18.99
CA PHE A 618 28.05 -18.30 -19.88
C PHE A 618 29.32 -17.57 -20.29
N ASN A 619 29.40 -17.23 -21.58
CA ASN A 619 30.61 -16.65 -22.15
C ASN A 619 30.25 -15.46 -23.05
N HIS A 620 30.97 -14.35 -22.82
CA HIS A 620 30.84 -13.09 -23.55
C HIS A 620 29.39 -12.61 -23.65
N VAL A 621 28.65 -12.59 -22.53
CA VAL A 621 27.23 -12.22 -22.50
C VAL A 621 27.08 -10.70 -22.44
N ASP A 622 26.48 -10.14 -23.48
CA ASP A 622 26.07 -8.74 -23.56
C ASP A 622 24.55 -8.62 -23.54
N TYR A 623 24.05 -7.54 -22.91
CA TYR A 623 22.62 -7.25 -22.87
C TYR A 623 22.32 -5.79 -23.15
N TYR A 624 21.45 -5.57 -24.13
CA TYR A 624 21.04 -4.26 -24.61
C TYR A 624 19.55 -4.03 -24.41
N VAL A 625 19.17 -2.80 -24.10
CA VAL A 625 17.77 -2.35 -24.05
C VAL A 625 17.59 -1.12 -24.94
N ASP A 626 16.38 -0.88 -25.43
CA ASP A 626 16.09 0.33 -26.18
C ASP A 626 16.31 1.58 -25.29
N MET A 627 16.86 2.64 -25.88
CA MET A 627 17.19 3.85 -25.14
C MET A 627 15.91 4.49 -24.53
N PRO A 628 15.85 4.71 -23.20
CA PRO A 628 14.69 5.33 -22.57
C PRO A 628 14.42 6.73 -23.13
N GLY A 629 13.15 7.10 -23.29
CA GLY A 629 12.76 8.42 -23.84
C GLY A 629 13.30 9.62 -23.06
N GLU A 630 13.51 9.44 -21.74
CA GLU A 630 14.11 10.43 -20.84
C GLU A 630 15.59 10.71 -21.12
N MET A 631 16.34 9.70 -21.59
CA MET A 631 17.75 9.84 -21.95
C MET A 631 17.92 10.41 -23.36
N LYS A 632 17.01 10.06 -24.28
CA LYS A 632 16.95 10.69 -25.61
C LYS A 632 16.69 12.20 -25.51
N SER A 633 15.83 12.63 -24.59
CA SER A 633 15.56 14.07 -24.37
C SER A 633 16.73 14.82 -23.72
N GLN A 634 17.68 14.10 -23.09
CA GLN A 634 18.93 14.65 -22.57
C GLN A 634 20.07 14.71 -23.62
N GLY A 635 19.79 14.36 -24.88
CA GLY A 635 20.72 14.53 -25.99
C GLY A 635 21.65 13.34 -26.26
N ILE A 636 21.32 12.15 -25.78
CA ILE A 636 22.06 10.91 -26.10
C ILE A 636 21.52 10.36 -27.43
N ASP A 637 22.35 10.39 -28.48
CA ASP A 637 22.01 9.98 -29.85
C ASP A 637 22.02 8.46 -30.08
N GLU A 638 22.43 7.66 -29.09
CA GLU A 638 22.43 6.20 -29.20
C GLU A 638 21.00 5.61 -29.13
N ASP A 639 20.74 4.60 -29.95
CA ASP A 639 19.44 3.92 -29.99
C ASP A 639 19.27 2.81 -28.96
N ARG A 640 20.37 2.24 -28.46
CA ARG A 640 20.37 1.16 -27.47
C ARG A 640 21.31 1.47 -26.32
N LEU A 641 20.86 1.19 -25.11
CA LEU A 641 21.65 1.25 -23.89
C LEU A 641 22.17 -0.15 -23.56
N GLN A 642 23.50 -0.30 -23.47
CA GLN A 642 24.12 -1.53 -22.99
C GLN A 642 24.11 -1.55 -21.45
N LEU A 643 23.67 -2.67 -20.87
CA LEU A 643 23.56 -2.85 -19.42
C LEU A 643 24.53 -3.90 -18.87
N LEU A 644 24.92 -4.87 -19.69
CA LEU A 644 25.92 -5.89 -19.38
C LEU A 644 26.97 -5.87 -20.49
N HIS A 645 28.23 -5.93 -20.09
CA HIS A 645 29.39 -5.85 -20.96
C HIS A 645 30.27 -7.07 -20.73
N ASP A 646 30.37 -7.91 -21.76
CA ASP A 646 31.29 -9.04 -21.84
C ASP A 646 31.29 -9.98 -20.61
N ALA A 647 30.10 -10.23 -20.05
CA ALA A 647 30.00 -11.00 -18.81
C ALA A 647 30.28 -12.50 -19.07
N SER A 648 31.30 -13.04 -18.40
CA SER A 648 31.75 -14.44 -18.55
C SER A 648 31.95 -15.12 -17.20
N GLY A 649 31.37 -16.31 -17.01
CA GLY A 649 31.47 -17.05 -15.75
C GLY A 649 30.80 -18.41 -15.80
N ALA A 650 30.93 -19.17 -14.71
CA ALA A 650 30.28 -20.46 -14.56
C ALA A 650 29.81 -20.73 -13.12
N PHE A 651 28.78 -21.56 -12.99
CA PHE A 651 28.22 -22.02 -11.73
C PHE A 651 28.24 -23.54 -11.69
N ARG A 652 28.77 -24.10 -10.59
CA ARG A 652 29.05 -25.52 -10.44
C ARG A 652 28.09 -26.19 -9.46
N PRO A 653 27.78 -27.48 -9.64
CA PRO A 653 26.96 -28.20 -8.67
C PRO A 653 27.66 -28.38 -7.33
N GLY A 654 26.91 -28.27 -6.23
CA GLY A 654 27.43 -28.39 -4.86
C GLY A 654 28.20 -27.16 -4.38
N VAL A 655 28.24 -26.09 -5.19
CA VAL A 655 28.92 -24.83 -4.89
C VAL A 655 27.87 -23.73 -4.73
N LEU A 656 27.97 -22.97 -3.64
CA LEU A 656 27.13 -21.80 -3.37
C LEU A 656 27.87 -20.54 -3.85
N THR A 657 27.41 -19.97 -4.96
CA THR A 657 28.02 -18.78 -5.56
C THR A 657 27.26 -17.51 -5.17
N ALA A 658 27.96 -16.52 -4.62
CA ALA A 658 27.45 -15.18 -4.37
C ALA A 658 27.59 -14.29 -5.61
N LEU A 659 26.52 -13.66 -6.05
CA LEU A 659 26.53 -12.60 -7.05
C LEU A 659 26.40 -11.24 -6.36
N MET A 660 27.52 -10.51 -6.26
CA MET A 660 27.58 -9.23 -5.53
C MET A 660 28.05 -8.09 -6.43
N GLY A 661 27.96 -6.86 -5.91
CA GLY A 661 28.31 -5.65 -6.63
C GLY A 661 27.51 -4.45 -6.11
N VAL A 662 27.97 -3.25 -6.43
CA VAL A 662 27.29 -2.01 -6.02
C VAL A 662 25.85 -1.92 -6.57
N SER A 663 25.01 -1.08 -5.97
CA SER A 663 23.66 -0.80 -6.49
C SER A 663 23.75 -0.29 -7.94
N GLY A 664 22.95 -0.88 -8.84
CA GLY A 664 22.99 -0.53 -10.26
C GLY A 664 24.11 -1.21 -11.07
N ALA A 665 24.88 -2.14 -10.49
CA ALA A 665 25.91 -2.92 -11.19
C ALA A 665 25.38 -3.95 -12.21
N GLY A 666 24.07 -4.16 -12.32
CA GLY A 666 23.49 -5.15 -13.23
C GLY A 666 23.34 -6.57 -12.67
N LYS A 667 23.50 -6.79 -11.35
CA LYS A 667 23.33 -8.11 -10.68
C LYS A 667 22.03 -8.83 -11.05
N THR A 668 20.89 -8.21 -10.76
CA THR A 668 19.56 -8.75 -11.09
C THR A 668 19.37 -8.87 -12.60
N THR A 669 19.98 -7.98 -13.38
CA THR A 669 19.94 -8.03 -14.85
C THR A 669 20.65 -9.27 -15.38
N LEU A 670 21.88 -9.54 -14.94
CA LEU A 670 22.64 -10.74 -15.29
C LEU A 670 21.88 -11.99 -14.86
N MET A 671 21.41 -12.04 -13.62
CA MET A 671 20.66 -13.19 -13.11
C MET A 671 19.35 -13.42 -13.89
N ASP A 672 18.58 -12.38 -14.22
CA ASP A 672 17.36 -12.50 -15.03
C ASP A 672 17.66 -12.97 -16.47
N VAL A 673 18.78 -12.55 -17.07
CA VAL A 673 19.22 -13.01 -18.40
C VAL A 673 19.58 -14.49 -18.35
N LEU A 674 20.37 -14.91 -17.35
CA LEU A 674 20.75 -16.31 -17.15
C LEU A 674 19.54 -17.19 -16.79
N ALA A 675 18.59 -16.69 -16.01
CA ALA A 675 17.33 -17.35 -15.73
C ALA A 675 16.35 -17.36 -16.93
N GLY A 676 16.58 -16.51 -17.94
CA GLY A 676 15.74 -16.40 -19.12
C GLY A 676 14.42 -15.67 -18.88
N ARG A 677 14.40 -14.72 -17.94
CA ARG A 677 13.23 -13.92 -17.56
C ARG A 677 13.18 -12.58 -18.30
N LYS A 678 14.30 -12.06 -18.82
CA LYS A 678 14.30 -10.89 -19.71
C LYS A 678 13.83 -11.29 -21.11
N THR A 679 12.63 -10.82 -21.47
CA THR A 679 12.05 -11.01 -22.82
C THR A 679 12.07 -9.74 -23.67
N GLY A 680 12.29 -8.57 -23.07
CA GLY A 680 12.57 -7.32 -23.78
C GLY A 680 14.08 -7.07 -23.80
N GLY A 681 14.61 -6.58 -24.91
CA GLY A 681 16.05 -6.36 -25.12
C GLY A 681 16.73 -7.43 -25.98
N TYR A 682 18.00 -7.22 -26.25
CA TYR A 682 18.83 -8.07 -27.11
C TYR A 682 19.93 -8.71 -26.28
N ILE A 683 20.07 -10.04 -26.37
CA ILE A 683 21.09 -10.82 -25.67
C ILE A 683 22.08 -11.34 -26.72
N GLU A 684 23.36 -11.04 -26.53
CA GLU A 684 24.46 -11.58 -27.32
C GLU A 684 25.35 -12.46 -26.42
N GLY A 685 26.22 -13.28 -27.03
CA GLY A 685 27.03 -14.28 -26.30
C GLY A 685 26.43 -15.68 -26.28
N SER A 686 27.01 -16.56 -25.46
CA SER A 686 26.62 -17.97 -25.36
C SER A 686 26.30 -18.38 -23.92
N ILE A 687 25.24 -19.16 -23.74
CA ILE A 687 24.84 -19.74 -22.45
C ILE A 687 24.65 -21.24 -22.66
N SER A 688 25.38 -22.05 -21.90
CA SER A 688 25.33 -23.51 -21.95
C SER A 688 25.02 -24.13 -20.59
N ILE A 689 24.24 -25.22 -20.61
CA ILE A 689 23.88 -26.03 -19.45
C ILE A 689 24.56 -27.40 -19.62
N SER A 690 25.53 -27.72 -18.75
CA SER A 690 26.31 -28.97 -18.80
C SER A 690 26.83 -29.33 -20.20
N GLY A 691 27.35 -28.33 -20.92
CA GLY A 691 27.95 -28.48 -22.25
C GLY A 691 26.98 -28.37 -23.43
N TYR A 692 25.68 -28.20 -23.19
CA TYR A 692 24.67 -28.05 -24.25
C TYR A 692 24.11 -26.61 -24.28
N PRO A 693 23.76 -26.05 -25.46
CA PRO A 693 23.14 -24.72 -25.54
C PRO A 693 21.83 -24.64 -24.75
N LYS A 694 21.62 -23.54 -24.02
CA LYS A 694 20.41 -23.33 -23.21
C LYS A 694 19.15 -23.25 -24.08
N ASN A 695 18.21 -24.19 -23.90
CA ASN A 695 16.87 -24.09 -24.48
C ASN A 695 15.93 -23.27 -23.58
N GLN A 696 15.64 -22.03 -24.00
CA GLN A 696 14.83 -21.08 -23.25
C GLN A 696 13.38 -21.54 -22.98
N ALA A 697 12.79 -22.36 -23.85
CA ALA A 697 11.39 -22.76 -23.72
C ALA A 697 11.17 -23.78 -22.58
N THR A 698 12.18 -24.60 -22.29
CA THR A 698 12.11 -25.72 -21.35
C THR A 698 12.99 -25.54 -20.11
N PHE A 699 13.84 -24.51 -20.08
CA PHE A 699 14.77 -24.23 -18.98
C PHE A 699 14.10 -24.16 -17.59
N ALA A 700 12.89 -23.58 -17.50
CA ALA A 700 12.13 -23.50 -16.26
C ALA A 700 11.79 -24.87 -15.60
N ARG A 701 11.94 -25.98 -16.35
CA ARG A 701 11.76 -27.35 -15.82
C ARG A 701 12.96 -27.84 -15.03
N VAL A 702 14.16 -27.31 -15.28
CA VAL A 702 15.41 -27.70 -14.60
C VAL A 702 15.92 -26.62 -13.65
N SER A 703 15.38 -25.40 -13.74
CA SER A 703 15.75 -24.27 -12.89
C SER A 703 14.63 -23.86 -11.91
N GLY A 704 14.99 -23.51 -10.68
CA GLY A 704 14.15 -22.76 -9.74
C GLY A 704 14.56 -21.29 -9.67
N TYR A 705 13.61 -20.38 -9.45
CA TYR A 705 13.89 -18.95 -9.29
C TYR A 705 13.13 -18.40 -8.09
N CYS A 706 13.84 -18.04 -7.03
CA CYS A 706 13.27 -17.38 -5.86
C CYS A 706 13.32 -15.87 -6.08
N GLU A 707 12.16 -15.24 -6.24
CA GLU A 707 12.05 -13.79 -6.39
C GLU A 707 12.35 -13.05 -5.09
N GLN A 708 12.71 -11.76 -5.20
CA GLN A 708 12.96 -10.89 -4.04
C GLN A 708 11.68 -10.74 -3.18
N ASN A 709 10.53 -10.56 -3.83
CA ASN A 709 9.22 -10.43 -3.18
C ASN A 709 8.53 -11.80 -3.02
N ASP A 710 8.16 -12.14 -1.79
CA ASP A 710 7.53 -13.41 -1.46
C ASP A 710 6.02 -13.42 -1.72
N ILE A 711 5.63 -13.55 -2.99
CA ILE A 711 4.22 -13.54 -3.43
C ILE A 711 3.64 -14.96 -3.39
N HIS A 712 2.61 -15.17 -2.57
CA HIS A 712 1.90 -16.45 -2.43
C HIS A 712 0.40 -16.21 -2.25
N SER A 713 -0.43 -17.21 -2.58
CA SER A 713 -1.88 -17.12 -2.33
C SER A 713 -2.17 -17.11 -0.82
N PRO A 714 -2.91 -16.11 -0.30
CA PRO A 714 -3.01 -15.87 1.14
C PRO A 714 -3.86 -16.91 1.89
N ASN A 715 -4.84 -17.53 1.22
CA ASN A 715 -5.85 -18.40 1.85
C ASN A 715 -5.48 -19.90 1.81
N VAL A 716 -4.26 -20.22 1.40
CA VAL A 716 -3.72 -21.59 1.28
C VAL A 716 -2.73 -21.83 2.42
N THR A 717 -2.56 -23.09 2.88
CA THR A 717 -1.54 -23.41 3.90
C THR A 717 -0.14 -23.59 3.30
N VAL A 718 0.88 -23.62 4.16
CA VAL A 718 2.26 -23.97 3.78
C VAL A 718 2.30 -25.31 3.04
N TYR A 719 1.74 -26.37 3.62
CA TYR A 719 1.73 -27.71 3.01
C TYR A 719 1.00 -27.74 1.66
N GLU A 720 -0.15 -27.07 1.57
CA GLU A 720 -0.94 -27.04 0.33
C GLU A 720 -0.25 -26.27 -0.79
N SER A 721 0.47 -25.20 -0.46
CA SER A 721 1.27 -24.43 -1.41
C SER A 721 2.39 -25.29 -2.02
N LEU A 722 3.06 -26.08 -1.18
CA LEU A 722 4.07 -27.04 -1.63
C LEU A 722 3.45 -28.16 -2.47
N LEU A 723 2.35 -28.75 -2.00
CA LEU A 723 1.66 -29.82 -2.74
C LEU A 723 1.16 -29.35 -4.11
N PHE A 724 0.67 -28.12 -4.21
CA PHE A 724 0.25 -27.51 -5.48
C PHE A 724 1.42 -27.35 -6.45
N SER A 725 2.56 -26.81 -5.98
CA SER A 725 3.79 -26.71 -6.78
C SER A 725 4.28 -28.08 -7.25
N ALA A 726 4.30 -29.06 -6.32
CA ALA A 726 4.72 -30.44 -6.59
C ALA A 726 3.86 -31.08 -7.68
N TRP A 727 2.55 -30.87 -7.62
CA TRP A 727 1.62 -31.47 -8.57
C TRP A 727 1.88 -30.97 -9.99
N LEU A 728 2.21 -29.69 -10.17
CA LEU A 728 2.32 -29.07 -11.49
C LEU A 728 3.72 -29.17 -12.10
N ARG A 729 4.77 -29.17 -11.27
CA ARG A 729 6.16 -29.13 -11.74
C ARG A 729 6.82 -30.50 -11.78
N LEU A 730 6.44 -31.43 -10.90
CA LEU A 730 7.00 -32.79 -10.96
C LEU A 730 6.52 -33.54 -12.20
N PRO A 731 7.35 -34.46 -12.75
CA PRO A 731 6.98 -35.34 -13.86
C PRO A 731 5.71 -36.17 -13.60
N SER A 732 4.99 -36.55 -14.67
CA SER A 732 3.72 -37.27 -14.59
C SER A 732 3.84 -38.73 -14.12
N ASP A 733 5.04 -39.30 -14.20
CA ASP A 733 5.40 -40.64 -13.71
C ASP A 733 5.54 -40.71 -12.17
N VAL A 734 5.59 -39.56 -11.48
CA VAL A 734 5.69 -39.52 -10.02
C VAL A 734 4.33 -39.80 -9.37
N ASN A 735 4.25 -40.90 -8.62
CA ASN A 735 3.05 -41.29 -7.87
C ASN A 735 2.69 -40.28 -6.76
N ALA A 736 1.39 -40.24 -6.42
CA ALA A 736 0.89 -39.32 -5.40
C ALA A 736 1.48 -39.55 -4.00
N GLN A 737 1.78 -40.80 -3.61
CA GLN A 737 2.48 -41.10 -2.36
C GLN A 737 3.92 -40.56 -2.37
N THR A 738 4.69 -40.86 -3.43
CA THR A 738 6.08 -40.37 -3.60
C THR A 738 6.14 -38.85 -3.54
N ARG A 739 5.21 -38.17 -4.22
CA ARG A 739 5.08 -36.73 -4.16
C ARG A 739 4.84 -36.20 -2.74
N LYS A 740 4.00 -36.86 -1.95
CA LYS A 740 3.75 -36.45 -0.55
C LYS A 740 4.98 -36.66 0.32
N MET A 741 5.65 -37.80 0.19
CA MET A 741 6.91 -38.07 0.91
C MET A 741 7.97 -37.04 0.57
N PHE A 742 8.10 -36.67 -0.71
CA PHE A 742 9.02 -35.62 -1.13
C PHE A 742 8.67 -34.24 -0.58
N VAL A 743 7.38 -33.87 -0.55
CA VAL A 743 6.96 -32.60 0.07
C VAL A 743 7.29 -32.57 1.57
N GLU A 744 7.10 -33.69 2.28
CA GLU A 744 7.48 -33.81 3.69
C GLU A 744 8.98 -33.69 3.91
N GLU A 745 9.78 -34.31 3.05
CA GLU A 745 11.24 -34.19 3.06
C GLU A 745 11.70 -32.74 2.84
N ILE A 746 11.15 -32.04 1.84
CA ILE A 746 11.48 -30.64 1.59
C ILE A 746 11.06 -29.75 2.78
N MET A 747 9.88 -29.97 3.38
CA MET A 747 9.48 -29.24 4.59
C MET A 747 10.45 -29.45 5.75
N GLU A 748 11.09 -30.61 5.84
CA GLU A 748 12.10 -30.90 6.85
C GLU A 748 13.42 -30.20 6.54
N LEU A 749 13.88 -30.23 5.27
CA LEU A 749 15.08 -29.53 4.78
C LEU A 749 15.02 -28.03 5.07
N VAL A 750 13.84 -27.41 4.89
CA VAL A 750 13.60 -25.98 5.12
C VAL A 750 13.06 -25.65 6.52
N GLU A 751 12.99 -26.63 7.43
CA GLU A 751 12.54 -26.45 8.81
C GLU A 751 11.11 -25.83 8.96
N LEU A 752 10.18 -26.11 8.03
CA LEU A 752 8.79 -25.59 8.01
C LEU A 752 7.76 -26.53 8.65
N LYS A 753 8.18 -27.71 9.11
CA LYS A 753 7.29 -28.77 9.62
C LYS A 753 6.35 -28.31 10.75
N SER A 754 6.80 -27.41 11.62
CA SER A 754 6.03 -26.86 12.75
C SER A 754 4.86 -25.97 12.32
N ILE A 755 4.94 -25.37 11.13
CA ILE A 755 3.95 -24.43 10.58
C ILE A 755 3.26 -24.96 9.32
N LYS A 756 3.28 -26.29 9.10
CA LYS A 756 2.73 -26.92 7.89
C LYS A 756 1.26 -26.56 7.59
N ASP A 757 0.45 -26.39 8.64
CA ASP A 757 -0.99 -26.11 8.57
C ASP A 757 -1.31 -24.62 8.76
N ALA A 758 -0.29 -23.77 8.95
CA ALA A 758 -0.47 -22.33 9.06
C ALA A 758 -0.86 -21.73 7.70
N LEU A 759 -1.76 -20.75 7.73
CA LEU A 759 -2.11 -19.98 6.54
C LEU A 759 -0.99 -19.05 6.15
N VAL A 760 -0.76 -18.95 4.84
CA VAL A 760 0.26 -18.08 4.29
C VAL A 760 -0.04 -16.62 4.63
N GLY A 761 -1.28 -16.17 4.44
CA GLY A 761 -1.73 -14.81 4.72
C GLY A 761 -1.13 -13.73 3.80
N LEU A 762 -1.57 -12.50 3.98
CA LEU A 762 -1.11 -11.34 3.21
C LEU A 762 0.19 -10.78 3.82
N PRO A 763 1.21 -10.46 3.01
CA PRO A 763 2.48 -9.90 3.49
C PRO A 763 2.27 -8.65 4.37
N GLY A 764 2.90 -8.63 5.54
CA GLY A 764 2.85 -7.50 6.49
C GLY A 764 1.52 -7.27 7.21
N VAL A 765 0.52 -8.12 6.97
CA VAL A 765 -0.81 -7.99 7.62
C VAL A 765 -1.10 -9.19 8.50
N ASN A 766 -1.02 -10.41 7.95
CA ASN A 766 -1.37 -11.63 8.69
C ASN A 766 -0.68 -12.90 8.13
N GLY A 767 -0.79 -14.00 8.86
CA GLY A 767 -0.24 -15.30 8.45
C GLY A 767 1.21 -15.50 8.87
N LEU A 768 2.06 -15.88 7.91
CA LEU A 768 3.47 -16.21 8.14
C LEU A 768 4.33 -14.96 8.39
N SER A 769 5.34 -15.11 9.26
CA SER A 769 6.41 -14.11 9.40
C SER A 769 7.20 -13.95 8.09
N THR A 770 7.93 -12.84 7.95
CA THR A 770 8.78 -12.57 6.77
C THR A 770 9.78 -13.70 6.52
N GLU A 771 10.45 -14.15 7.58
CA GLU A 771 11.39 -15.27 7.57
C GLU A 771 10.75 -16.60 7.14
N GLN A 772 9.61 -16.95 7.72
CA GLN A 772 8.88 -18.18 7.38
C GLN A 772 8.38 -18.16 5.94
N ARG A 773 7.92 -16.98 5.48
CA ARG A 773 7.45 -16.78 4.11
C ARG A 773 8.61 -16.89 3.11
N LYS A 774 9.79 -16.37 3.43
CA LYS A 774 11.00 -16.52 2.59
C LYS A 774 11.40 -17.99 2.45
N ARG A 775 11.39 -18.75 3.54
CA ARG A 775 11.59 -20.20 3.50
C ARG A 775 10.52 -20.94 2.70
N LEU A 776 9.26 -20.50 2.77
CA LEU A 776 8.20 -21.04 1.91
C LEU A 776 8.47 -20.77 0.42
N THR A 777 8.94 -19.57 0.06
CA THR A 777 9.34 -19.26 -1.33
C THR A 777 10.42 -20.22 -1.82
N ILE A 778 11.46 -20.43 -1.01
CA ILE A 778 12.53 -21.39 -1.33
C ILE A 778 11.95 -22.80 -1.48
N ALA A 779 11.12 -23.25 -0.54
CA ALA A 779 10.52 -24.57 -0.56
C ALA A 779 9.61 -24.81 -1.78
N VAL A 780 8.81 -23.82 -2.19
CA VAL A 780 7.93 -23.90 -3.38
C VAL A 780 8.73 -24.13 -4.65
N GLU A 781 9.92 -23.54 -4.76
CA GLU A 781 10.83 -23.75 -5.89
C GLU A 781 11.58 -25.09 -5.78
N LEU A 782 11.99 -25.50 -4.58
CA LEU A 782 12.68 -26.78 -4.34
C LEU A 782 11.83 -28.01 -4.62
N VAL A 783 10.53 -27.92 -4.39
CA VAL A 783 9.58 -29.01 -4.63
C VAL A 783 9.46 -29.37 -6.11
N ALA A 784 9.94 -28.53 -7.02
CA ALA A 784 10.08 -28.87 -8.44
C ALA A 784 11.23 -29.86 -8.73
N ASN A 785 12.03 -30.20 -7.71
CA ASN A 785 13.30 -30.91 -7.82
C ASN A 785 14.28 -30.29 -8.85
N PRO A 786 14.54 -28.97 -8.81
CA PRO A 786 15.43 -28.33 -9.77
C PRO A 786 16.90 -28.69 -9.53
N SER A 787 17.71 -28.65 -10.58
CA SER A 787 19.17 -28.84 -10.52
C SER A 787 19.91 -27.52 -10.32
N ILE A 788 19.36 -26.42 -10.87
CA ILE A 788 19.90 -25.06 -10.78
C ILE A 788 18.90 -24.17 -10.05
N ILE A 789 19.34 -23.38 -9.08
CA ILE A 789 18.48 -22.49 -8.31
C ILE A 789 19.09 -21.09 -8.30
N PHE A 790 18.30 -20.12 -8.75
CA PHE A 790 18.60 -18.71 -8.62
C PHE A 790 17.83 -18.15 -7.42
N MET A 791 18.50 -17.41 -6.55
CA MET A 791 17.87 -16.74 -5.42
C MET A 791 18.17 -15.24 -5.46
N ASP A 792 17.12 -14.44 -5.65
CA ASP A 792 17.24 -12.99 -5.67
C ASP A 792 17.12 -12.41 -4.27
N GLU A 793 18.25 -11.97 -3.73
CA GLU A 793 18.39 -11.39 -2.39
C GLU A 793 17.65 -12.19 -1.31
N PRO A 794 18.07 -13.44 -1.02
CA PRO A 794 17.38 -14.31 -0.08
C PRO A 794 17.35 -13.76 1.36
N THR A 795 18.25 -12.84 1.69
CA THR A 795 18.40 -12.22 3.01
C THR A 795 17.75 -10.83 3.11
N SER A 796 17.16 -10.31 2.02
CA SER A 796 16.58 -8.97 2.00
C SER A 796 15.33 -8.86 2.89
N GLY A 797 15.23 -7.76 3.63
CA GLY A 797 14.12 -7.51 4.56
C GLY A 797 14.11 -8.39 5.82
N LEU A 798 15.17 -9.15 6.08
CA LEU A 798 15.33 -9.98 7.29
C LEU A 798 16.32 -9.36 8.28
N ASP A 799 16.12 -9.64 9.57
CA ASP A 799 17.15 -9.35 10.58
C ASP A 799 18.30 -10.37 10.50
N ALA A 800 19.42 -10.10 11.17
CA ALA A 800 20.62 -10.94 11.08
C ALA A 800 20.37 -12.41 11.49
N ARG A 801 19.51 -12.65 12.48
CA ARG A 801 19.19 -14.01 12.94
C ARG A 801 18.30 -14.75 11.94
N ALA A 802 17.25 -14.09 11.46
CA ALA A 802 16.34 -14.62 10.45
C ALA A 802 17.09 -14.90 9.13
N ALA A 803 17.97 -13.99 8.72
CA ALA A 803 18.84 -14.17 7.56
C ALA A 803 19.77 -15.38 7.73
N ALA A 804 20.36 -15.58 8.91
CA ALA A 804 21.18 -16.77 9.19
C ALA A 804 20.37 -18.08 9.12
N ILE A 805 19.13 -18.09 9.62
CA ILE A 805 18.24 -19.27 9.52
C ILE A 805 17.93 -19.58 8.05
N VAL A 806 17.58 -18.57 7.24
CA VAL A 806 17.34 -18.73 5.81
C VAL A 806 18.60 -19.22 5.10
N MET A 807 19.76 -18.61 5.37
CA MET A 807 21.03 -19.01 4.75
C MET A 807 21.46 -20.44 5.13
N ARG A 808 21.14 -20.90 6.34
CA ARG A 808 21.33 -22.29 6.73
C ARG A 808 20.48 -23.23 5.86
N THR A 809 19.23 -22.86 5.57
CA THR A 809 18.39 -23.60 4.63
C THR A 809 18.96 -23.60 3.21
N VAL A 810 19.52 -22.47 2.75
CA VAL A 810 20.20 -22.38 1.46
C VAL A 810 21.43 -23.29 1.42
N ARG A 811 22.25 -23.30 2.48
CA ARG A 811 23.42 -24.18 2.60
C ARG A 811 23.03 -25.66 2.57
N ASN A 812 22.03 -26.05 3.37
CA ASN A 812 21.47 -27.41 3.34
C ASN A 812 21.00 -27.81 1.92
N THR A 813 20.46 -26.87 1.15
CA THR A 813 20.05 -27.10 -0.24
C THR A 813 21.24 -27.35 -1.15
N VAL A 814 22.31 -26.58 -1.03
CA VAL A 814 23.52 -26.75 -1.84
C VAL A 814 24.19 -28.08 -1.54
N ASP A 815 24.23 -28.47 -0.26
CA ASP A 815 24.86 -29.72 0.21
C ASP A 815 24.20 -30.99 -0.35
N THR A 816 22.98 -30.86 -0.91
CA THR A 816 22.35 -31.95 -1.68
C THR A 816 23.00 -32.20 -3.05
N GLY A 817 23.88 -31.31 -3.52
CA GLY A 817 24.56 -31.36 -4.82
C GLY A 817 23.96 -30.44 -5.89
N ARG A 818 23.13 -29.47 -5.53
CA ARG A 818 22.49 -28.51 -6.47
C ARG A 818 23.41 -27.33 -6.78
N THR A 819 23.23 -26.73 -7.95
CA THR A 819 23.90 -25.46 -8.32
C THR A 819 23.06 -24.31 -7.80
N VAL A 820 23.59 -23.50 -6.87
CA VAL A 820 22.82 -22.40 -6.26
C VAL A 820 23.56 -21.10 -6.41
N VAL A 821 22.87 -20.09 -6.94
CA VAL A 821 23.39 -18.75 -7.16
C VAL A 821 22.50 -17.76 -6.42
N CYS A 822 23.10 -16.93 -5.58
CA CYS A 822 22.37 -15.94 -4.78
C CYS A 822 22.88 -14.54 -5.08
N THR A 823 22.00 -13.59 -5.42
CA THR A 823 22.37 -12.18 -5.32
C THR A 823 22.34 -11.76 -3.86
N ILE A 824 23.38 -11.06 -3.38
CA ILE A 824 23.39 -10.48 -2.03
C ILE A 824 23.90 -9.05 -2.09
N HIS A 825 23.25 -8.16 -1.34
CA HIS A 825 23.57 -6.74 -1.32
C HIS A 825 24.63 -6.38 -0.27
N GLN A 826 24.48 -6.79 1.00
CA GLN A 826 25.49 -6.61 2.06
C GLN A 826 25.30 -7.65 3.18
N PRO A 827 26.02 -8.78 3.16
CA PRO A 827 25.88 -9.82 4.19
C PRO A 827 26.68 -9.51 5.46
N SER A 828 26.27 -10.08 6.58
CA SER A 828 27.13 -10.20 7.77
C SER A 828 28.31 -11.12 7.47
N ILE A 829 29.38 -11.03 8.27
CA ILE A 829 30.58 -11.87 8.12
C ILE A 829 30.18 -13.35 8.11
N ASP A 830 29.37 -13.80 9.07
CA ASP A 830 28.92 -15.19 9.16
C ASP A 830 28.16 -15.67 7.91
N ILE A 831 27.42 -14.79 7.25
CA ILE A 831 26.69 -15.12 6.02
C ILE A 831 27.63 -15.11 4.82
N PHE A 832 28.56 -14.16 4.77
CA PHE A 832 29.53 -14.04 3.68
C PHE A 832 30.45 -15.25 3.62
N GLU A 833 30.94 -15.71 4.77
CA GLU A 833 31.80 -16.89 4.90
C GLU A 833 31.07 -18.21 4.61
N ALA A 834 29.73 -18.21 4.49
CA ALA A 834 28.98 -19.39 4.09
C ALA A 834 29.01 -19.65 2.56
N PHE A 835 29.49 -18.67 1.77
CA PHE A 835 29.64 -18.79 0.32
C PHE A 835 30.95 -19.47 -0.05
N ASP A 836 30.90 -20.30 -1.10
CA ASP A 836 32.08 -20.99 -1.61
C ASP A 836 32.81 -20.11 -2.65
N GLU A 837 32.04 -19.42 -3.49
CA GLU A 837 32.51 -18.59 -4.60
C GLU A 837 31.82 -17.23 -4.64
N LEU A 838 32.51 -16.26 -5.23
CA LEU A 838 32.03 -14.90 -5.45
C LEU A 838 32.18 -14.52 -6.93
N LEU A 839 31.11 -13.96 -7.50
CA LEU A 839 31.11 -13.24 -8.76
C LEU A 839 30.74 -11.78 -8.48
N LEU A 840 31.68 -10.86 -8.68
CA LEU A 840 31.57 -9.45 -8.34
C LEU A 840 31.44 -8.59 -9.59
N LEU A 841 30.37 -7.80 -9.64
CA LEU A 841 30.08 -6.84 -10.72
C LEU A 841 30.36 -5.40 -10.28
N LYS A 842 30.97 -4.62 -11.17
CA LYS A 842 31.07 -3.17 -11.03
C LYS A 842 29.93 -2.45 -11.74
N ARG A 843 29.77 -1.15 -11.48
CA ARG A 843 28.81 -0.31 -12.20
C ARG A 843 29.15 -0.31 -13.68
N GLY A 844 28.15 -0.55 -14.53
CA GLY A 844 28.36 -0.79 -15.96
C GLY A 844 28.36 -2.27 -16.35
N GLY A 845 28.02 -3.20 -15.44
CA GLY A 845 27.72 -4.58 -15.83
C GLY A 845 28.94 -5.41 -16.25
N GLN A 846 30.14 -5.00 -15.83
CA GLN A 846 31.40 -5.72 -16.04
C GLN A 846 31.81 -6.49 -14.78
N ILE A 847 32.46 -7.64 -14.98
CA ILE A 847 32.97 -8.49 -13.90
C ILE A 847 34.36 -8.00 -13.49
N ILE A 848 34.61 -7.91 -12.19
CA ILE A 848 35.90 -7.49 -11.61
C ILE A 848 36.56 -8.57 -10.74
N TYR A 849 35.79 -9.59 -10.36
CA TYR A 849 36.27 -10.76 -9.64
C TYR A 849 35.31 -11.93 -9.92
N ALA A 850 35.86 -13.10 -10.24
CA ALA A 850 35.12 -14.35 -10.24
C ALA A 850 36.04 -15.46 -9.74
N GLY A 851 35.70 -16.06 -8.61
CA GLY A 851 36.51 -17.10 -8.00
C GLY A 851 36.12 -17.46 -6.57
N PRO A 852 36.83 -18.40 -5.94
CA PRO A 852 36.63 -18.79 -4.56
C PRO A 852 36.87 -17.63 -3.58
N LEU A 853 36.19 -17.65 -2.43
CA LEU A 853 36.45 -16.67 -1.35
C LEU A 853 37.71 -17.04 -0.54
N GLY A 854 37.94 -18.34 -0.35
CA GLY A 854 38.96 -18.86 0.57
C GLY A 854 38.51 -18.77 2.03
N HIS A 855 39.27 -19.42 2.93
CA HIS A 855 38.96 -19.41 4.36
C HIS A 855 39.12 -17.99 4.94
N TYR A 856 38.11 -17.46 5.64
CA TYR A 856 38.10 -16.07 6.10
C TYR A 856 38.30 -15.05 4.98
N SER A 857 37.75 -15.34 3.78
CA SER A 857 37.85 -14.47 2.60
C SER A 857 39.28 -14.09 2.17
N GLN A 858 40.28 -14.89 2.55
CA GLN A 858 41.70 -14.55 2.33
C GLN A 858 42.06 -14.36 0.86
N GLN A 859 41.57 -15.22 -0.04
CA GLN A 859 41.92 -15.14 -1.47
C GLN A 859 41.37 -13.88 -2.13
N LEU A 860 40.16 -13.46 -1.72
CA LEU A 860 39.55 -12.21 -2.13
C LEU A 860 40.38 -11.00 -1.65
N ILE A 861 40.75 -11.00 -0.36
CA ILE A 861 41.51 -9.91 0.25
C ILE A 861 42.88 -9.78 -0.42
N GLU A 862 43.60 -10.89 -0.59
CA GLU A 862 44.91 -10.93 -1.27
C GLU A 862 44.84 -10.40 -2.70
N TYR A 863 43.78 -10.74 -3.45
CA TYR A 863 43.59 -10.23 -4.82
C TYR A 863 43.47 -8.71 -4.86
N PHE A 864 42.63 -8.13 -4.01
CA PHE A 864 42.42 -6.68 -3.99
C PHE A 864 43.60 -5.92 -3.36
N GLU A 865 44.25 -6.48 -2.33
CA GLU A 865 45.45 -5.88 -1.72
C GLU A 865 46.68 -5.91 -2.63
N ALA A 866 46.74 -6.84 -3.60
CA ALA A 866 47.79 -6.88 -4.61
C ALA A 866 47.71 -5.70 -5.60
N ILE A 867 46.57 -5.02 -5.70
CA ILE A 867 46.36 -3.89 -6.61
C ILE A 867 46.98 -2.62 -6.00
N PRO A 868 47.90 -1.92 -6.71
CA PRO A 868 48.52 -0.72 -6.19
C PRO A 868 47.52 0.38 -5.83
N GLY A 869 47.61 0.90 -4.61
CA GLY A 869 46.78 1.99 -4.12
C GLY A 869 45.50 1.56 -3.38
N VAL A 870 45.13 0.27 -3.41
CA VAL A 870 44.03 -0.25 -2.58
C VAL A 870 44.48 -0.34 -1.11
N PRO A 871 43.69 0.18 -0.15
CA PRO A 871 44.04 0.19 1.26
C PRO A 871 43.83 -1.20 1.85
N LYS A 872 44.77 -1.65 2.69
CA LYS A 872 44.62 -2.90 3.42
C LYS A 872 43.38 -2.90 4.31
N ILE A 873 42.76 -4.07 4.46
CA ILE A 873 41.59 -4.21 5.32
C ILE A 873 41.98 -4.03 6.80
N ASN A 874 41.15 -3.33 7.57
CA ASN A 874 41.37 -3.17 9.00
C ASN A 874 40.93 -4.43 9.76
N ASP A 875 41.62 -4.76 10.85
CA ASP A 875 41.27 -5.90 11.71
C ASP A 875 39.82 -5.80 12.21
N GLY A 876 39.05 -6.87 12.01
CA GLY A 876 37.63 -6.96 12.42
C GLY A 876 36.64 -6.23 11.50
N TYR A 877 37.10 -5.67 10.39
CA TYR A 877 36.22 -5.09 9.38
C TYR A 877 35.62 -6.16 8.46
N ASN A 878 34.38 -5.96 8.01
CA ASN A 878 33.69 -6.94 7.17
C ASN A 878 34.27 -6.95 5.74
N PRO A 879 34.84 -8.06 5.25
CA PRO A 879 35.41 -8.14 3.90
C PRO A 879 34.41 -7.81 2.80
N ALA A 880 33.15 -8.23 2.96
CA ALA A 880 32.09 -7.95 1.99
C ALA A 880 31.76 -6.46 1.88
N THR A 881 31.82 -5.73 3.01
CA THR A 881 31.61 -4.28 3.03
C THR A 881 32.81 -3.57 2.41
N TRP A 882 34.02 -3.96 2.78
CA TRP A 882 35.26 -3.39 2.24
C TRP A 882 35.36 -3.53 0.72
N MET A 883 35.11 -4.71 0.16
CA MET A 883 35.19 -4.93 -1.29
C MET A 883 34.18 -4.06 -2.07
N LEU A 884 33.00 -3.82 -1.50
CA LEU A 884 31.97 -2.98 -2.12
C LEU A 884 32.29 -1.48 -2.05
N GLU A 885 33.02 -1.05 -1.01
CA GLU A 885 33.48 0.34 -0.87
C GLU A 885 34.61 0.67 -1.84
N ILE A 886 35.59 -0.23 -1.98
CA ILE A 886 36.74 -0.03 -2.90
C ILE A 886 36.35 -0.15 -4.38
N SER A 887 35.30 -0.91 -4.71
CA SER A 887 34.80 -1.10 -6.08
C SER A 887 33.84 -0.01 -6.55
N THR A 888 33.74 1.10 -5.82
CA THR A 888 32.91 2.25 -6.22
C THR A 888 33.57 3.06 -7.35
N PRO A 889 32.78 3.63 -8.29
CA PRO A 889 33.32 4.43 -9.39
C PRO A 889 34.15 5.63 -8.92
N SER A 890 33.79 6.21 -7.77
CA SER A 890 34.52 7.32 -7.17
C SER A 890 35.93 6.91 -6.74
N TYR A 891 36.10 5.68 -6.24
CA TYR A 891 37.39 5.15 -5.81
C TYR A 891 38.25 4.75 -7.01
N GLU A 892 37.63 4.13 -8.02
CA GLU A 892 38.24 3.79 -9.30
C GLU A 892 38.81 5.05 -9.99
N ALA A 893 38.04 6.15 -10.00
CA ALA A 893 38.49 7.44 -10.53
C ALA A 893 39.61 8.10 -9.70
N GLN A 894 39.65 7.91 -8.38
CA GLN A 894 40.72 8.42 -7.53
C GLN A 894 42.06 7.71 -7.78
N LEU A 895 42.00 6.40 -8.03
CA LEU A 895 43.17 5.58 -8.32
C LEU A 895 43.60 5.67 -9.79
N GLY A 896 42.70 6.09 -10.68
CA GLY A 896 42.97 6.18 -12.12
C GLY A 896 43.18 4.81 -12.77
N ILE A 897 42.53 3.77 -12.23
CA ILE A 897 42.60 2.38 -12.73
C ILE A 897 41.22 1.93 -13.21
N ASP A 898 41.16 0.87 -14.02
CA ASP A 898 39.92 0.15 -14.31
C ASP A 898 40.02 -1.27 -13.74
N PHE A 899 39.13 -1.62 -12.81
CA PHE A 899 39.16 -2.94 -12.17
C PHE A 899 38.79 -4.09 -13.13
N ALA A 900 38.00 -3.82 -14.18
CA ALA A 900 37.65 -4.82 -15.19
C ALA A 900 38.86 -5.14 -16.09
N ASP A 901 39.68 -4.14 -16.43
CA ASP A 901 40.91 -4.36 -17.19
C ASP A 901 41.95 -5.15 -16.39
N ILE A 902 42.04 -4.89 -15.08
CA ILE A 902 42.90 -5.67 -14.16
C ILE A 902 42.43 -7.12 -14.10
N TYR A 903 41.12 -7.33 -13.96
CA TYR A 903 40.54 -8.67 -13.95
C TYR A 903 40.81 -9.42 -15.25
N ALA A 904 40.57 -8.81 -16.41
CA ALA A 904 40.80 -9.43 -17.72
C ALA A 904 42.26 -9.88 -17.94
N ASN A 905 43.23 -9.19 -17.33
CA ASN A 905 44.65 -9.54 -17.40
C ASN A 905 45.13 -10.47 -16.27
N SER A 906 44.27 -10.77 -15.29
CA SER A 906 44.60 -11.59 -14.12
C SER A 906 44.65 -13.09 -14.43
N THR A 907 45.27 -13.86 -13.52
CA THR A 907 45.22 -15.33 -13.58
C THR A 907 43.81 -15.86 -13.34
N LEU A 908 43.02 -15.21 -12.46
CA LEU A 908 41.63 -15.58 -12.17
C LEU A 908 40.75 -15.57 -13.42
N TYR A 909 40.93 -14.60 -14.33
CA TYR A 909 40.19 -14.58 -15.59
C TYR A 909 40.57 -15.75 -16.50
N LYS A 910 41.86 -16.12 -16.57
CA LYS A 910 42.31 -17.27 -17.36
C LYS A 910 41.75 -18.58 -16.81
N ASP A 911 41.78 -18.77 -15.51
CA ASP A 911 41.24 -19.95 -14.82
C ASP A 911 39.71 -20.04 -15.03
N ASN A 912 39.00 -18.91 -14.95
CA ASN A 912 37.57 -18.84 -15.22
C ASN A 912 37.25 -19.18 -16.68
N GLN A 913 38.03 -18.68 -17.65
CA GLN A 913 37.86 -19.01 -19.07
C GLN A 913 38.14 -20.49 -19.37
N GLU A 914 39.15 -21.10 -18.72
CA GLU A 914 39.41 -22.53 -18.82
C GLU A 914 38.24 -23.35 -18.24
N LEU A 915 37.71 -22.95 -17.08
CA LEU A 915 36.54 -23.57 -16.48
C LEU A 915 35.28 -23.45 -17.35
N ILE A 916 35.03 -22.27 -17.94
CA ILE A 916 33.92 -22.06 -18.88
C ILE A 916 34.08 -23.00 -20.07
N LYS A 917 35.28 -23.13 -20.63
CA LYS A 917 35.55 -24.01 -21.76
C LYS A 917 35.31 -25.48 -21.40
N GLU A 918 35.76 -25.92 -20.22
CA GLU A 918 35.52 -27.28 -19.71
C GLU A 918 34.01 -27.55 -19.57
N LEU A 919 33.29 -26.67 -18.89
CA LEU A 919 31.85 -26.84 -18.62
C LEU A 919 30.96 -26.61 -19.84
N SER A 920 31.47 -25.94 -20.87
CA SER A 920 30.81 -25.77 -22.17
C SER A 920 31.02 -26.98 -23.09
N THR A 921 31.92 -27.90 -22.75
CA THR A 921 32.08 -29.17 -23.49
C THR A 921 31.26 -30.29 -22.82
N PRO A 922 30.38 -30.98 -23.57
CA PRO A 922 29.56 -32.03 -22.99
C PRO A 922 30.41 -33.24 -22.58
N PRO A 923 30.21 -33.80 -21.38
CA PRO A 923 30.91 -35.01 -20.96
C PRO A 923 30.65 -36.19 -21.92
N PRO A 924 31.65 -37.05 -22.20
CA PRO A 924 31.47 -38.18 -23.11
C PRO A 924 30.40 -39.15 -22.59
N GLY A 925 29.37 -39.40 -23.41
CA GLY A 925 28.23 -40.25 -23.04
C GLY A 925 27.06 -39.52 -22.35
N SER A 926 27.16 -38.21 -22.14
CA SER A 926 26.01 -37.38 -21.70
C SER A 926 25.01 -37.19 -22.84
N SER A 927 23.75 -36.87 -22.51
CA SER A 927 22.70 -36.54 -23.48
C SER A 927 22.12 -35.16 -23.17
N ASP A 928 21.68 -34.46 -24.22
CA ASP A 928 21.05 -33.14 -24.09
C ASP A 928 19.72 -33.23 -23.32
N LEU A 929 19.42 -32.20 -22.53
CA LEU A 929 18.20 -32.07 -21.74
C LEU A 929 17.03 -31.64 -22.63
N HIS A 930 16.52 -32.58 -23.41
CA HIS A 930 15.37 -32.34 -24.28
C HIS A 930 14.05 -32.70 -23.59
N PHE A 931 13.16 -31.72 -23.43
CA PHE A 931 11.80 -31.94 -22.94
C PHE A 931 10.78 -31.77 -24.08
N PRO A 932 9.85 -32.71 -24.27
CA PRO A 932 8.89 -32.66 -25.39
C PRO A 932 7.85 -31.55 -25.23
N THR A 933 7.61 -31.11 -24.00
CA THR A 933 6.59 -30.11 -23.66
C THR A 933 7.16 -29.04 -22.74
N LYS A 934 6.69 -27.80 -22.92
CA LYS A 934 6.99 -26.67 -22.04
C LYS A 934 6.59 -26.95 -20.58
N TYR A 935 5.41 -27.52 -20.38
CA TYR A 935 4.88 -27.85 -19.05
C TYR A 935 5.09 -29.32 -18.71
N SER A 936 5.26 -29.63 -17.42
CA SER A 936 5.46 -31.00 -16.93
C SER A 936 4.18 -31.85 -17.01
N GLN A 937 3.03 -31.24 -16.68
CA GLN A 937 1.73 -31.90 -16.66
C GLN A 937 0.88 -31.58 -17.89
N SER A 938 -0.09 -32.46 -18.20
CA SER A 938 -1.07 -32.23 -19.27
C SER A 938 -2.06 -31.11 -18.91
N PHE A 939 -2.68 -30.50 -19.93
CA PHE A 939 -3.64 -29.40 -19.75
C PHE A 939 -4.77 -29.73 -18.76
N PHE A 940 -5.33 -30.94 -18.82
CA PHE A 940 -6.43 -31.34 -17.93
C PHE A 940 -5.98 -31.49 -16.47
N VAL A 941 -4.79 -32.02 -16.24
CA VAL A 941 -4.21 -32.13 -14.89
C VAL A 941 -3.90 -30.75 -14.33
N GLN A 942 -3.41 -29.83 -15.17
CA GLN A 942 -3.22 -28.42 -14.80
C GLN A 942 -4.56 -27.78 -14.36
N CYS A 943 -5.63 -27.93 -15.16
CA CYS A 943 -6.97 -27.44 -14.79
C CYS A 943 -7.46 -28.02 -13.46
N LYS A 944 -7.23 -29.31 -13.21
CA LYS A 944 -7.65 -29.97 -11.96
C LYS A 944 -6.91 -29.41 -10.74
N ALA A 945 -5.59 -29.23 -10.85
CA ALA A 945 -4.77 -28.67 -9.76
C ALA A 945 -5.13 -27.19 -9.49
N CYS A 946 -5.27 -26.38 -10.54
CA CYS A 946 -5.72 -25.00 -10.43
C CYS A 946 -7.13 -24.91 -9.83
N PHE A 947 -8.06 -25.80 -10.20
CA PHE A 947 -9.39 -25.82 -9.59
C PHE A 947 -9.33 -26.18 -8.11
N TRP A 948 -8.49 -27.14 -7.72
CA TRP A 948 -8.32 -27.55 -6.32
C TRP A 948 -7.79 -26.41 -5.45
N LYS A 949 -6.76 -25.69 -5.90
CA LYS A 949 -6.22 -24.52 -5.18
C LYS A 949 -7.31 -23.43 -5.02
N GLN A 950 -8.04 -23.16 -6.11
CA GLN A 950 -9.02 -22.07 -6.15
C GLN A 950 -10.23 -22.40 -5.27
N TYR A 951 -10.65 -23.66 -5.25
CA TYR A 951 -11.70 -24.16 -4.37
C TYR A 951 -11.39 -23.87 -2.90
N TRP A 952 -10.18 -24.21 -2.43
CA TRP A 952 -9.76 -23.94 -1.06
C TRP A 952 -9.58 -22.45 -0.76
N SER A 953 -9.00 -21.69 -1.70
CA SER A 953 -8.84 -20.23 -1.55
C SER A 953 -10.19 -19.55 -1.36
N TYR A 954 -11.20 -19.92 -2.15
CA TYR A 954 -12.56 -19.40 -2.03
C TYR A 954 -13.26 -19.84 -0.75
N TRP A 955 -13.16 -21.12 -0.41
CA TRP A 955 -13.81 -21.67 0.78
C TRP A 955 -13.26 -21.06 2.09
N ARG A 956 -11.96 -20.75 2.11
CA ARG A 956 -11.26 -20.11 3.24
C ARG A 956 -11.21 -18.59 3.14
N ASN A 957 -12.04 -18.01 2.28
CA ASN A 957 -12.23 -16.56 2.21
C ASN A 957 -13.64 -16.15 2.68
N PRO A 958 -13.92 -16.20 3.99
CA PRO A 958 -15.20 -15.78 4.55
C PRO A 958 -15.42 -14.28 4.40
N SER A 959 -14.35 -13.48 4.27
CA SER A 959 -14.44 -12.03 4.03
C SER A 959 -15.09 -11.70 2.68
N TYR A 960 -15.02 -12.63 1.72
CA TYR A 960 -15.69 -12.52 0.42
C TYR A 960 -17.05 -13.21 0.41
N ASN A 961 -17.07 -14.53 0.65
CA ASN A 961 -18.28 -15.32 0.49
C ASN A 961 -19.33 -15.04 1.59
N GLY A 962 -18.91 -14.65 2.79
CA GLY A 962 -19.81 -14.38 3.91
C GLY A 962 -20.72 -13.18 3.61
N PRO A 963 -20.15 -11.99 3.37
CA PRO A 963 -20.92 -10.83 2.92
C PRO A 963 -21.74 -11.09 1.65
N ARG A 964 -21.17 -11.82 0.67
CA ARG A 964 -21.86 -12.17 -0.58
C ARG A 964 -23.20 -12.87 -0.33
N PHE A 965 -23.21 -13.94 0.47
CA PHE A 965 -24.46 -14.66 0.77
C PHE A 965 -25.38 -13.87 1.70
N PHE A 966 -24.83 -13.23 2.74
CA PHE A 966 -25.61 -12.42 3.68
C PHE A 966 -26.39 -11.31 2.96
N PHE A 967 -25.71 -10.52 2.12
CA PHE A 967 -26.35 -9.44 1.38
C PHE A 967 -27.32 -9.96 0.32
N THR A 968 -27.05 -11.11 -0.30
CA THR A 968 -28.00 -11.74 -1.24
C THR A 968 -29.32 -12.08 -0.54
N ILE A 969 -29.28 -12.64 0.68
CA ILE A 969 -30.47 -12.95 1.48
C ILE A 969 -31.24 -11.66 1.84
N VAL A 970 -30.52 -10.65 2.35
CA VAL A 970 -31.12 -9.34 2.70
C VAL A 970 -31.82 -8.72 1.49
N ILE A 971 -31.21 -8.80 0.31
CA ILE A 971 -31.77 -8.24 -0.92
C ILE A 971 -32.94 -9.06 -1.42
N ALA A 972 -32.88 -10.39 -1.38
CA ALA A 972 -34.03 -11.24 -1.74
C ALA A 972 -35.27 -10.88 -0.90
N ILE A 973 -35.07 -10.62 0.40
CA ILE A 973 -36.14 -10.17 1.32
C ILE A 973 -36.64 -8.77 0.91
N ILE A 974 -35.75 -7.78 0.75
CA ILE A 974 -36.13 -6.41 0.38
C ILE A 974 -36.87 -6.40 -0.97
N PHE A 975 -36.38 -7.14 -1.95
CA PHE A 975 -36.98 -7.26 -3.27
C PHE A 975 -38.35 -7.93 -3.20
N GLY A 976 -38.49 -9.02 -2.42
CA GLY A 976 -39.77 -9.65 -2.14
C GLY A 976 -40.79 -8.70 -1.47
N LEU A 977 -40.33 -7.84 -0.56
CA LEU A 977 -41.17 -6.82 0.10
C LEU A 977 -41.61 -5.71 -0.87
N ILE A 978 -40.71 -5.21 -1.73
CA ILE A 978 -41.01 -4.13 -2.70
C ILE A 978 -42.08 -4.58 -3.71
N PHE A 979 -41.96 -5.81 -4.22
CA PHE A 979 -42.85 -6.34 -5.27
C PHE A 979 -44.00 -7.20 -4.73
N LEU A 980 -44.25 -7.17 -3.41
CA LEU A 980 -45.25 -7.97 -2.73
C LEU A 980 -46.64 -7.87 -3.39
N ASN A 981 -47.17 -9.03 -3.83
CA ASN A 981 -48.49 -9.21 -4.45
C ASN A 981 -48.75 -8.37 -5.71
N LYS A 982 -47.72 -7.80 -6.36
CA LYS A 982 -47.92 -7.02 -7.59
C LYS A 982 -48.38 -7.86 -8.78
N ALA A 983 -47.88 -9.10 -8.90
CA ALA A 983 -48.28 -10.02 -9.96
C ALA A 983 -49.77 -10.42 -9.92
N LYS A 984 -50.46 -10.25 -8.79
CA LYS A 984 -51.89 -10.59 -8.66
C LYS A 984 -52.82 -9.50 -9.23
N ASN A 985 -52.32 -8.27 -9.41
CA ASN A 985 -53.13 -7.12 -9.83
C ASN A 985 -52.66 -6.65 -11.22
N ILE A 986 -53.17 -7.26 -12.30
CA ILE A 986 -52.81 -6.94 -13.70
C ILE A 986 -53.92 -6.11 -14.36
N LYS A 987 -54.49 -5.14 -13.65
CA LYS A 987 -55.66 -4.39 -14.13
C LYS A 987 -55.28 -3.11 -14.90
N LYS A 988 -54.10 -2.54 -14.62
CA LYS A 988 -53.61 -1.31 -15.27
C LYS A 988 -52.36 -1.60 -16.10
N GLN A 989 -52.16 -0.82 -17.16
CA GLN A 989 -50.94 -0.89 -17.98
C GLN A 989 -49.66 -0.66 -17.14
N GLN A 990 -49.74 0.21 -16.12
CA GLN A 990 -48.61 0.45 -15.21
C GLN A 990 -48.23 -0.77 -14.37
N ASP A 991 -49.18 -1.68 -14.08
CA ASP A 991 -48.89 -2.90 -13.31
C ASP A 991 -48.03 -3.87 -14.13
N VAL A 992 -48.25 -3.94 -15.45
CA VAL A 992 -47.42 -4.72 -16.39
C VAL A 992 -46.03 -4.12 -16.51
N TRP A 993 -45.92 -2.78 -16.59
CA TRP A 993 -44.63 -2.08 -16.60
C TRP A 993 -43.84 -2.30 -15.31
N ASP A 994 -44.52 -2.27 -14.15
CA ASP A 994 -43.89 -2.54 -12.86
C ASP A 994 -43.36 -4.00 -12.79
N LEU A 995 -44.07 -4.98 -13.38
CA LEU A 995 -43.64 -6.38 -13.44
C LEU A 995 -42.43 -6.55 -14.37
N LEU A 996 -42.45 -5.92 -15.55
CA LEU A 996 -41.32 -5.91 -16.47
C LEU A 996 -40.10 -5.22 -15.83
N GLY A 997 -40.33 -4.11 -15.12
CA GLY A 997 -39.31 -3.42 -14.35
C GLY A 997 -38.72 -4.29 -13.25
N ALA A 998 -39.52 -5.10 -12.55
CA ALA A 998 -39.03 -6.07 -11.58
C ALA A 998 -38.09 -7.08 -12.23
N MET A 999 -38.48 -7.68 -13.36
CA MET A 999 -37.63 -8.64 -14.08
C MET A 999 -36.31 -7.98 -14.54
N TYR A 1000 -36.38 -6.77 -15.09
CA TYR A 1000 -35.20 -6.02 -15.53
C TYR A 1000 -34.26 -5.70 -14.35
N ALA A 1001 -34.81 -5.23 -13.23
CA ALA A 1001 -34.05 -4.91 -12.03
C ALA A 1001 -33.42 -6.14 -11.39
N ALA A 1002 -34.06 -7.31 -11.45
CA ALA A 1002 -33.50 -8.57 -10.96
C ALA A 1002 -32.29 -9.03 -11.81
N VAL A 1003 -32.41 -8.98 -13.14
CA VAL A 1003 -31.32 -9.35 -14.07
C VAL A 1003 -30.12 -8.42 -13.90
N MET A 1004 -30.35 -7.11 -13.91
CA MET A 1004 -29.28 -6.11 -13.75
C MET A 1004 -28.56 -6.26 -12.41
N PHE A 1005 -29.31 -6.59 -11.36
CA PHE A 1005 -28.76 -6.72 -10.01
C PHE A 1005 -27.81 -7.90 -9.86
N LEU A 1006 -28.25 -9.10 -10.21
CA LEU A 1006 -27.44 -10.31 -10.11
C LEU A 1006 -26.13 -10.15 -10.89
N GLY A 1007 -26.19 -9.57 -12.09
CA GLY A 1007 -25.00 -9.28 -12.89
C GLY A 1007 -24.05 -8.26 -12.24
N THR A 1008 -24.58 -7.11 -11.81
CA THR A 1008 -23.76 -6.01 -11.26
C THR A 1008 -23.12 -6.40 -9.93
N SER A 1009 -23.88 -7.03 -9.02
CA SER A 1009 -23.39 -7.44 -7.70
C SER A 1009 -22.22 -8.43 -7.79
N ASN A 1010 -22.34 -9.43 -8.67
CA ASN A 1010 -21.28 -10.41 -8.88
C ASN A 1010 -20.03 -9.80 -9.53
N THR A 1011 -20.21 -8.86 -10.47
CA THR A 1011 -19.09 -8.16 -11.13
C THR A 1011 -18.30 -7.33 -10.12
N MET A 1012 -18.97 -6.57 -9.25
CA MET A 1012 -18.31 -5.77 -8.22
C MET A 1012 -17.62 -6.63 -7.15
N GLY A 1013 -18.20 -7.78 -6.81
CA GLY A 1013 -17.64 -8.69 -5.81
C GLY A 1013 -16.36 -9.40 -6.24
N VAL A 1014 -16.28 -9.87 -7.50
CA VAL A 1014 -15.17 -10.72 -7.98
C VAL A 1014 -13.89 -9.93 -8.27
N GLN A 1015 -14.00 -8.66 -8.65
CA GLN A 1015 -12.87 -7.83 -9.10
C GLN A 1015 -11.74 -7.71 -8.05
N PRO A 1016 -12.00 -7.44 -6.76
CA PRO A 1016 -10.97 -7.45 -5.71
C PRO A 1016 -10.20 -8.77 -5.56
N ILE A 1017 -10.89 -9.91 -5.69
CA ILE A 1017 -10.28 -11.23 -5.52
C ILE A 1017 -9.36 -11.55 -6.70
N LEU A 1018 -9.80 -11.19 -7.91
CA LEU A 1018 -8.99 -11.34 -9.11
C LEU A 1018 -7.73 -10.48 -9.06
N ASP A 1019 -7.79 -9.27 -8.50
CA ASP A 1019 -6.62 -8.40 -8.41
C ASP A 1019 -5.51 -9.02 -7.52
N ILE A 1020 -5.89 -9.57 -6.37
CA ILE A 1020 -4.96 -10.27 -5.46
C ILE A 1020 -4.35 -11.50 -6.15
N GLU A 1021 -5.17 -12.41 -6.68
CA GLU A 1021 -4.69 -13.66 -7.30
C GLU A 1021 -3.94 -13.42 -8.63
N ARG A 1022 -4.19 -12.30 -9.33
CA ARG A 1022 -3.46 -11.94 -10.55
C ARG A 1022 -1.97 -11.73 -10.30
N THR A 1023 -1.61 -11.13 -9.18
CA THR A 1023 -0.18 -10.97 -8.82
C THR A 1023 0.52 -12.32 -8.63
N VAL A 1024 -0.17 -13.26 -7.98
CA VAL A 1024 0.30 -14.65 -7.80
C VAL A 1024 0.40 -15.39 -9.14
N LEU A 1025 -0.59 -15.21 -10.03
CA LEU A 1025 -0.58 -15.79 -11.37
C LEU A 1025 0.66 -15.37 -12.18
N TYR A 1026 1.07 -14.10 -12.12
CA TYR A 1026 2.26 -13.65 -12.85
C TYR A 1026 3.54 -14.36 -12.38
N ARG A 1027 3.71 -14.53 -11.07
CA ARG A 1027 4.81 -15.30 -10.48
C ARG A 1027 4.76 -16.77 -10.92
N GLU A 1028 3.62 -17.43 -10.76
CA GLU A 1028 3.45 -18.85 -11.11
C GLU A 1028 3.62 -19.12 -12.62
N ARG A 1029 3.21 -18.16 -13.46
CA ARG A 1029 3.45 -18.18 -14.90
C ARG A 1029 4.93 -18.03 -15.24
N ALA A 1030 5.64 -17.12 -14.55
CA ALA A 1030 7.08 -16.94 -14.75
C ALA A 1030 7.88 -18.19 -14.34
N ALA A 1031 7.43 -18.90 -13.30
CA ALA A 1031 7.98 -20.20 -12.88
C ALA A 1031 7.60 -21.38 -13.80
N GLY A 1032 6.79 -21.15 -14.85
CA GLY A 1032 6.43 -22.18 -15.82
C GLY A 1032 5.51 -23.29 -15.26
N MET A 1033 4.72 -23.01 -14.22
CA MET A 1033 3.89 -24.04 -13.57
C MET A 1033 2.72 -24.53 -14.45
N TYR A 1034 2.03 -23.61 -15.13
CA TYR A 1034 0.82 -23.92 -15.91
C TYR A 1034 0.54 -22.86 -16.98
N SER A 1035 -0.38 -23.16 -17.89
CA SER A 1035 -0.81 -22.20 -18.93
C SER A 1035 -1.84 -21.19 -18.41
N THR A 1036 -1.84 -19.97 -18.92
CA THR A 1036 -2.81 -18.94 -18.47
C THR A 1036 -4.27 -19.36 -18.66
N LEU A 1037 -4.55 -20.18 -19.68
CA LEU A 1037 -5.90 -20.68 -19.95
C LEU A 1037 -6.40 -21.65 -18.88
N THR A 1038 -5.53 -22.50 -18.29
CA THR A 1038 -5.95 -23.46 -17.25
C THR A 1038 -6.41 -22.73 -16.00
N TYR A 1039 -5.69 -21.67 -15.60
CA TYR A 1039 -6.11 -20.81 -14.50
C TYR A 1039 -7.46 -20.14 -14.79
N ALA A 1040 -7.64 -19.58 -16.00
CA ALA A 1040 -8.90 -18.92 -16.37
C ALA A 1040 -10.10 -19.87 -16.31
N VAL A 1041 -9.95 -21.09 -16.84
CA VAL A 1041 -11.00 -22.12 -16.80
C VAL A 1041 -11.33 -22.53 -15.36
N SER A 1042 -10.32 -22.78 -14.54
CA SER A 1042 -10.52 -23.14 -13.13
C SER A 1042 -11.20 -22.02 -12.34
N GLN A 1043 -10.84 -20.77 -12.59
CA GLN A 1043 -11.43 -19.60 -11.94
C GLN A 1043 -12.92 -19.46 -12.29
N VAL A 1044 -13.27 -19.58 -13.57
CA VAL A 1044 -14.67 -19.55 -14.03
C VAL A 1044 -15.46 -20.70 -13.43
N ALA A 1045 -14.89 -21.91 -13.37
CA ALA A 1045 -15.57 -23.08 -12.82
C ALA A 1045 -15.91 -22.93 -11.33
N VAL A 1046 -14.98 -22.40 -10.52
CA VAL A 1046 -15.25 -22.17 -9.07
C VAL A 1046 -16.31 -21.09 -8.89
N GLU A 1047 -16.21 -19.97 -9.62
CA GLU A 1047 -17.21 -18.90 -9.54
C GLU A 1047 -18.60 -19.37 -10.00
N ALA A 1048 -18.69 -20.24 -11.01
CA ALA A 1048 -19.97 -20.79 -11.46
C ALA A 1048 -20.70 -21.55 -10.33
N ILE A 1049 -19.99 -22.28 -9.48
CA ILE A 1049 -20.58 -23.02 -8.34
C ILE A 1049 -21.17 -22.05 -7.32
N TYR A 1050 -20.39 -21.05 -6.89
CA TYR A 1050 -20.88 -20.06 -5.90
C TYR A 1050 -21.99 -19.18 -6.48
N ASN A 1051 -21.91 -18.82 -7.76
CA ASN A 1051 -22.98 -18.10 -8.47
C ASN A 1051 -24.27 -18.94 -8.55
N ALA A 1052 -24.17 -20.24 -8.82
CA ALA A 1052 -25.32 -21.13 -8.84
C ALA A 1052 -26.00 -21.19 -7.47
N ILE A 1053 -25.23 -21.38 -6.39
CA ILE A 1053 -25.75 -21.38 -5.01
C ILE A 1053 -26.40 -20.04 -4.68
N GLN A 1054 -25.73 -18.93 -4.99
CA GLN A 1054 -26.25 -17.60 -4.74
C GLN A 1054 -27.55 -17.33 -5.50
N THR A 1055 -27.63 -17.77 -6.76
CA THR A 1055 -28.85 -17.65 -7.58
C THR A 1055 -29.98 -18.47 -6.99
N THR A 1056 -29.71 -19.71 -6.55
CA THR A 1056 -30.70 -20.54 -5.86
C THR A 1056 -31.17 -19.86 -4.57
N VAL A 1057 -30.27 -19.34 -3.73
CA VAL A 1057 -30.63 -18.61 -2.50
C VAL A 1057 -31.46 -17.36 -2.79
N PHE A 1058 -31.14 -16.62 -3.85
CA PHE A 1058 -31.92 -15.46 -4.26
C PHE A 1058 -33.33 -15.87 -4.70
N CYS A 1059 -33.42 -16.87 -5.58
CA CYS A 1059 -34.68 -17.43 -6.06
C CYS A 1059 -35.51 -17.98 -4.89
N ASP A 1060 -34.95 -18.83 -4.04
CA ASP A 1060 -35.62 -19.42 -2.88
C ASP A 1060 -36.00 -18.39 -1.83
N GLY A 1061 -35.20 -17.34 -1.62
CA GLY A 1061 -35.54 -16.21 -0.76
C GLY A 1061 -36.75 -15.43 -1.30
N THR A 1062 -36.81 -15.22 -2.62
CA THR A 1062 -38.00 -14.66 -3.26
C THR A 1062 -39.19 -15.63 -3.27
N ILE A 1063 -38.98 -16.94 -3.44
CA ILE A 1063 -40.02 -17.98 -3.55
C ILE A 1063 -40.59 -18.35 -2.18
N SER A 1064 -39.77 -18.50 -1.14
CA SER A 1064 -40.19 -18.81 0.23
C SER A 1064 -41.07 -17.72 0.82
N TYR A 1065 -40.92 -16.47 0.37
CA TYR A 1065 -41.85 -15.40 0.69
C TYR A 1065 -43.23 -15.60 0.02
N TYR A 1066 -43.27 -16.07 -1.24
CA TYR A 1066 -44.51 -16.50 -1.90
C TYR A 1066 -45.12 -17.75 -1.25
N PHE A 1067 -44.30 -18.69 -0.78
CA PHE A 1067 -44.74 -19.93 -0.11
C PHE A 1067 -45.24 -19.69 1.33
N GLY A 1068 -44.64 -18.73 2.06
CA GLY A 1068 -45.14 -18.27 3.35
C GLY A 1068 -46.53 -17.62 3.24
N ILE A 1069 -46.80 -16.91 2.14
CA ILE A 1069 -48.14 -16.40 1.83
C ILE A 1069 -49.11 -17.55 1.48
N LEU A 1070 -48.64 -18.59 0.79
CA LEU A 1070 -49.45 -19.77 0.49
C LEU A 1070 -49.85 -20.52 1.78
N ILE A 1071 -48.91 -20.74 2.71
CA ILE A 1071 -49.20 -21.35 4.02
C ILE A 1071 -50.11 -20.46 4.86
N HIS A 1072 -49.90 -19.15 4.86
CA HIS A 1072 -50.79 -18.21 5.58
C HIS A 1072 -52.20 -18.18 4.96
N SER A 1073 -52.33 -18.27 3.63
CA SER A 1073 -53.63 -18.40 2.94
C SER A 1073 -54.32 -19.73 3.26
N ILE A 1074 -53.59 -20.84 3.27
CA ILE A 1074 -54.12 -22.17 3.63
C ILE A 1074 -54.56 -22.19 5.11
N MET A 1075 -53.79 -21.59 6.01
CA MET A 1075 -54.14 -21.43 7.43
C MET A 1075 -55.36 -20.52 7.65
N LEU A 1076 -55.54 -19.47 6.82
CA LEU A 1076 -56.72 -18.59 6.91
C LEU A 1076 -57.98 -19.23 6.33
N GLU A 1077 -57.85 -20.11 5.34
CA GLU A 1077 -58.96 -20.90 4.78
C GLU A 1077 -59.43 -22.01 5.74
N THR A 1078 -58.53 -22.61 6.53
CA THR A 1078 -58.89 -23.58 7.57
C THR A 1078 -59.43 -22.94 8.86
N SER A 1079 -59.36 -21.61 9.00
CA SER A 1079 -59.76 -20.88 10.23
C SER A 1079 -61.12 -20.18 10.16
N ARG A 1080 -61.92 -20.36 9.09
CA ARG A 1080 -63.31 -19.84 9.05
C ARG A 1080 -64.28 -20.81 9.71
N PRO A 1081 -64.97 -20.43 10.81
CA PRO A 1081 -66.06 -21.24 11.33
C PRO A 1081 -67.30 -21.08 10.44
N SER A 1082 -67.90 -22.21 10.08
CA SER A 1082 -69.21 -22.28 9.46
C SER A 1082 -70.29 -21.81 10.44
N MET A 1083 -70.96 -20.70 10.14
CA MET A 1083 -72.22 -20.33 10.80
C MET A 1083 -73.21 -19.69 9.82
N ASN A 1084 -74.43 -20.23 9.90
CA ASN A 1084 -75.73 -19.82 9.36
C ASN A 1084 -75.98 -20.19 7.89
N GLY A 1085 -76.89 -21.10 7.54
CA GLY A 1085 -78.15 -21.48 8.19
C GLY A 1085 -79.28 -20.58 7.69
N TYR A 1086 -79.96 -20.99 6.62
CA TYR A 1086 -81.26 -20.45 6.22
C TYR A 1086 -82.25 -21.61 6.06
N THR A 1087 -83.35 -21.45 6.77
CA THR A 1087 -84.52 -22.32 6.92
C THR A 1087 -85.37 -22.40 5.66
N ALA A 1088 -85.91 -23.61 5.44
CA ALA A 1088 -87.15 -24.01 4.77
C ALA A 1088 -87.96 -22.94 4.00
N ASP A 1089 -88.27 -23.22 2.73
CA ASP A 1089 -89.67 -23.49 2.34
C ASP A 1089 -89.76 -24.34 1.06
N ASN A 1090 -90.69 -25.29 1.07
CA ASN A 1090 -90.99 -26.27 0.02
C ASN A 1090 -92.34 -25.89 -0.62
N SER A 1091 -92.38 -25.69 -1.94
CA SER A 1091 -93.56 -25.89 -2.79
C SER A 1091 -93.07 -25.94 -4.24
N ILE A 1092 -92.90 -27.13 -4.81
CA ILE A 1092 -93.89 -27.83 -5.65
C ILE A 1092 -94.50 -26.89 -6.71
N GLU A 1093 -93.95 -26.93 -7.93
CA GLU A 1093 -94.80 -26.94 -9.12
C GLU A 1093 -94.11 -27.67 -10.28
N MET A 1094 -94.85 -28.65 -10.82
CA MET A 1094 -94.50 -29.51 -11.93
C MET A 1094 -94.49 -28.74 -13.24
N ARG A 1095 -93.61 -29.12 -14.18
CA ARG A 1095 -93.98 -29.15 -15.60
C ARG A 1095 -93.40 -30.37 -16.30
N ASN A 1096 -94.32 -31.27 -16.63
CA ASN A 1096 -94.21 -32.35 -17.59
C ASN A 1096 -93.69 -31.83 -18.95
N GLN A 1097 -92.79 -32.59 -19.57
CA GLN A 1097 -92.75 -32.73 -21.02
C GLN A 1097 -92.50 -34.21 -21.35
N THR A 1098 -93.58 -34.88 -21.75
CA THR A 1098 -93.58 -36.11 -22.55
C THR A 1098 -93.51 -35.73 -24.03
N VAL A 1099 -92.56 -36.39 -24.70
CA VAL A 1099 -92.48 -36.81 -26.11
C VAL A 1099 -93.83 -36.86 -26.86
N ASP A 1100 -93.89 -36.37 -28.12
CA ASP A 1100 -94.11 -37.18 -29.35
C ASP A 1100 -94.08 -36.32 -30.66
N PRO A 1101 -94.16 -36.88 -31.89
CA PRO A 1101 -93.09 -36.74 -32.90
C PRO A 1101 -93.55 -36.13 -34.24
N GLY A 1102 -92.59 -35.86 -35.14
CA GLY A 1102 -92.83 -35.41 -36.52
C GLY A 1102 -91.53 -35.09 -37.23
#